data_AF-A0A3M7LDM6-F1
#
_entry.id   AF-A0A3M7LDM6-F1
#
_cell.length_a   1.000
_cell.length_b   1.000
_cell.length_c   1.000
_cell.angle_alpha   90.00
_cell.angle_beta   90.00
_cell.angle_gamma   90.00
#
_symmetry.space_group_name_H-M   'P 1'
#
loop_
_entity.id
_entity.type
_entity.pdbx_description
1 polymer ?
#
loop_
_entity_poly.entity_id
_entity_poly.type
_entity_poly.pdbx_seq_one_letter_code
_entity_poly.pdbx_strand_id
1 'polypeptide(L)'
;MKNLFKNTGYKLFTQQQMGSKQISFSYIPNPDGSVRWFWNTNSKKPLFLKFYNISTFKAKLFSLFVKIVFVLNLQKLIFKKEDVYYIAEDRQIFDIEGDWAIFMGTVGPNNKAILFFNDYFYKIADTENARILIHQELKNVTYSGNSTFYSIPSARLCNDYVLQLSDISKNGKRKNEFSIVHARALQGIKDRFQKRSTILEWGYFQNLKENFKTIDDNRIPPNLIRKLNILLDDVHDSEIIDLSFSHGDFTPWNCYVKGDTLAIYDWELASSERSKGFDFFHFIIQDGVLVQRNSWRKIFKEIIDKNKLLFKFEEHELKKQLKFYLLTNTLNYIKIYSEQKEWHTQVHWLLKTWSEALNLFLTKNNTERELLIMDIFDNLYHQKYATLKFHNEEPERLALNSDIDLIISSHNAEKMIKFLQENSLVKKVNVAKKSFMYVVRIITHNQQILNLDLIQHLKWKNLEFLTAKEIIRHAHINRFGIKTASIEDTAKYLNFFYTLNGSTLPEKYKYVVQQNISELAVKSETIKILKQKKQNRGLSFFRNTLLYIRDSFYEKGFTVTFSGVDGAGKSTVINEVSELIEKRYRRPVKVLRHRPSLLPILSVWTKGKQQAHEDAVNSLPRQGKNKNYLSSFLRFSYYYTDYMIGQFIIYFKYILRGKIVLYDRYYFDFIADSRRSNIQIPSYVAETGYHLLLKPKFNFFLYADPERILSRKRELSYDSICDLTTEYSKLFSKLDKQDQNVKYLSIENNDLNTTLDIIMNTIIETK
;
A
#
# COMPACT_ATOMS: atom_id res chain seq x y z
N MET A 1 -30.44 -29.14 13.83
CA MET A 1 -30.28 -30.36 14.66
C MET A 1 -31.28 -31.46 14.28
N LYS A 2 -32.59 -31.18 14.08
CA LYS A 2 -33.55 -32.22 13.66
C LYS A 2 -33.18 -32.88 12.31
N ASN A 3 -32.89 -32.09 11.27
CA ASN A 3 -32.46 -32.62 9.95
C ASN A 3 -31.16 -33.44 10.04
N LEU A 4 -30.18 -32.92 10.78
CA LEU A 4 -28.90 -33.57 11.03
C LEU A 4 -29.09 -35.01 11.54
N PHE A 5 -29.88 -35.18 12.61
CA PHE A 5 -30.10 -36.50 13.19
C PHE A 5 -30.98 -37.38 12.32
N LYS A 6 -31.99 -36.79 11.64
CA LYS A 6 -32.81 -37.50 10.64
C LYS A 6 -31.94 -38.14 9.57
N ASN A 7 -30.97 -37.41 9.03
CA ASN A 7 -30.05 -37.89 7.99
C ASN A 7 -29.10 -38.99 8.50
N THR A 8 -29.00 -39.19 9.82
CA THR A 8 -28.17 -40.21 10.47
C THR A 8 -28.97 -41.40 11.05
N GLY A 9 -30.29 -41.45 10.83
CA GLY A 9 -31.16 -42.53 11.31
C GLY A 9 -31.74 -42.29 12.70
N TYR A 10 -31.94 -41.03 13.11
CA TYR A 10 -32.48 -40.66 14.41
C TYR A 10 -33.50 -39.53 14.34
N LYS A 11 -34.61 -39.65 15.08
CA LYS A 11 -35.54 -38.54 15.34
C LYS A 11 -35.30 -37.96 16.72
N LEU A 12 -35.14 -36.64 16.81
CA LEU A 12 -34.93 -35.92 18.08
C LEU A 12 -36.14 -35.09 18.50
N PHE A 13 -36.44 -35.11 19.80
CA PHE A 13 -37.54 -34.43 20.46
C PHE A 13 -37.05 -33.70 21.71
N THR A 14 -37.67 -32.56 22.03
CA THR A 14 -37.41 -31.79 23.25
C THR A 14 -38.26 -32.26 24.43
N GLN A 15 -39.28 -33.07 24.17
CA GLN A 15 -40.19 -33.64 25.16
C GLN A 15 -40.29 -35.15 24.92
N GLN A 16 -40.63 -35.89 25.97
CA GLN A 16 -40.81 -37.33 25.90
C GLN A 16 -41.94 -37.68 24.93
N GLN A 17 -41.71 -38.69 24.09
CA GLN A 17 -42.70 -39.24 23.16
C GLN A 17 -42.81 -40.75 23.39
N MET A 18 -43.88 -41.36 22.92
CA MET A 18 -44.08 -42.80 23.02
C MET A 18 -42.94 -43.53 22.30
N GLY A 19 -42.20 -44.37 23.03
CA GLY A 19 -41.06 -45.13 22.50
C GLY A 19 -39.73 -44.36 22.40
N SER A 20 -39.67 -43.09 22.82
CA SER A 20 -38.40 -42.34 22.83
C SER A 20 -37.57 -42.60 24.10
N LYS A 21 -36.24 -42.59 23.94
CA LYS A 21 -35.25 -42.73 25.02
C LYS A 21 -34.64 -41.36 25.35
N GLN A 22 -34.37 -41.09 26.62
CA GLN A 22 -33.72 -39.86 27.06
C GLN A 22 -32.20 -39.94 26.87
N ILE A 23 -31.57 -38.86 26.42
CA ILE A 23 -30.11 -38.72 26.30
C ILE A 23 -29.68 -37.27 26.55
N SER A 24 -28.49 -37.07 27.12
CA SER A 24 -27.94 -35.72 27.38
C SER A 24 -26.81 -35.38 26.42
N PHE A 25 -26.85 -34.22 25.78
CA PHE A 25 -25.76 -33.71 24.94
C PHE A 25 -25.04 -32.53 25.59
N SER A 26 -23.72 -32.63 25.68
CA SER A 26 -22.86 -31.53 26.13
C SER A 26 -22.42 -30.69 24.95
N TYR A 27 -22.24 -29.39 25.13
CA TYR A 27 -21.92 -28.48 24.02
C TYR A 27 -21.05 -27.28 24.41
N ILE A 28 -20.42 -26.70 23.39
CA ILE A 28 -19.71 -25.42 23.43
C ILE A 28 -20.37 -24.48 22.40
N PRO A 29 -20.86 -23.30 22.81
CA PRO A 29 -21.46 -22.34 21.89
C PRO A 29 -20.42 -21.47 21.18
N ASN A 30 -20.81 -20.90 20.06
CA ASN A 30 -20.19 -19.74 19.43
C ASN A 30 -20.44 -18.47 20.28
N PRO A 31 -19.71 -17.36 20.03
CA PRO A 31 -19.94 -16.09 20.72
C PRO A 31 -21.36 -15.53 20.58
N ASP A 32 -22.08 -15.90 19.52
CA ASP A 32 -23.48 -15.52 19.26
C ASP A 32 -24.51 -16.43 19.97
N GLY A 33 -24.04 -17.43 20.74
CA GLY A 33 -24.88 -18.39 21.45
C GLY A 33 -25.29 -19.62 20.64
N SER A 34 -25.04 -19.66 19.33
CA SER A 34 -25.33 -20.84 18.50
C SER A 34 -24.42 -22.01 18.89
N VAL A 35 -24.90 -23.26 18.76
CA VAL A 35 -24.08 -24.44 19.10
C VAL A 35 -22.94 -24.61 18.08
N ARG A 36 -21.69 -24.62 18.56
CA ARG A 36 -20.50 -24.83 17.72
C ARG A 36 -20.13 -26.31 17.66
N TRP A 37 -19.88 -26.89 18.84
CA TRP A 37 -19.54 -28.29 19.01
C TRP A 37 -20.49 -28.91 20.03
N PHE A 38 -20.89 -30.15 19.79
CA PHE A 38 -21.63 -30.91 20.79
C PHE A 38 -21.32 -32.40 20.68
N TRP A 39 -21.52 -33.13 21.76
CA TRP A 39 -21.18 -34.54 21.90
C TRP A 39 -22.09 -35.20 22.95
N ASN A 40 -22.11 -36.53 22.98
CA ASN A 40 -22.76 -37.27 24.05
C ASN A 40 -22.12 -36.93 25.41
N THR A 41 -22.93 -36.54 26.39
CA THR A 41 -22.43 -36.14 27.74
C THR A 41 -21.67 -37.27 28.43
N ASN A 42 -21.95 -38.53 28.07
CA ASN A 42 -21.28 -39.70 28.62
C ASN A 42 -20.01 -40.10 27.83
N SER A 43 -19.62 -39.34 26.80
CA SER A 43 -18.38 -39.59 26.08
C SER A 43 -17.17 -39.58 27.02
N LYS A 44 -16.33 -40.60 26.92
CA LYS A 44 -15.08 -40.79 27.67
C LYS A 44 -13.92 -40.02 27.05
N LYS A 45 -14.03 -39.65 25.77
CA LYS A 45 -12.98 -38.97 25.01
C LYS A 45 -13.44 -37.58 24.54
N PRO A 46 -12.56 -36.56 24.56
CA PRO A 46 -12.86 -35.24 24.04
C PRO A 46 -12.77 -35.21 22.50
N LEU A 47 -13.61 -35.98 21.81
CA LEU A 47 -13.52 -36.17 20.36
C LEU A 47 -13.74 -34.89 19.56
N PHE A 48 -14.45 -33.90 20.11
CA PHE A 48 -14.63 -32.60 19.47
C PHE A 48 -13.30 -31.85 19.22
N LEU A 49 -12.23 -32.19 19.93
CA LEU A 49 -10.89 -31.65 19.67
C LEU A 49 -10.36 -32.03 18.27
N LYS A 50 -10.93 -33.05 17.61
CA LYS A 50 -10.60 -33.39 16.21
C LYS A 50 -10.95 -32.29 15.22
N PHE A 51 -11.95 -31.45 15.54
CA PHE A 51 -12.33 -30.29 14.73
C PHE A 51 -11.56 -29.02 15.08
N TYR A 52 -10.73 -29.07 16.13
CA TYR A 52 -10.07 -27.89 16.69
C TYR A 52 -8.65 -27.74 16.15
N ASN A 53 -8.33 -26.58 15.59
CA ASN A 53 -6.98 -26.30 15.08
C ASN A 53 -6.01 -25.97 16.24
N ILE A 54 -5.20 -26.94 16.64
CA ILE A 54 -4.23 -26.83 17.75
C ILE A 54 -2.87 -26.30 17.23
N SER A 55 -2.88 -25.16 16.55
CA SER A 55 -1.67 -24.55 15.97
C SER A 55 -1.01 -23.54 16.91
N THR A 56 -1.78 -22.77 17.67
CA THR A 56 -1.28 -21.69 18.54
C THR A 56 -1.00 -22.15 19.97
N PHE A 57 -0.19 -21.40 20.71
CA PHE A 57 0.07 -21.67 22.13
C PHE A 57 -1.22 -21.66 22.97
N LYS A 58 -2.09 -20.67 22.76
CA LYS A 58 -3.40 -20.60 23.42
C LYS A 58 -4.27 -21.83 23.10
N ALA A 59 -4.27 -22.27 21.84
CA ALA A 59 -5.01 -23.47 21.43
C ALA A 59 -4.43 -24.76 22.05
N LYS A 60 -3.09 -24.85 22.19
CA LYS A 60 -2.42 -25.96 22.89
C LYS A 60 -2.80 -26.02 24.37
N LEU A 61 -2.80 -24.87 25.06
CA LEU A 61 -3.24 -24.79 26.47
C LEU A 61 -4.71 -25.18 26.63
N PHE A 62 -5.60 -24.67 25.77
CA PHE A 62 -7.01 -25.06 25.79
C PHE A 62 -7.20 -26.57 25.55
N SER A 63 -6.50 -27.13 24.57
CA SER A 63 -6.55 -28.57 24.30
C SER A 63 -6.05 -29.40 25.49
N LEU A 64 -4.96 -28.97 26.14
CA LEU A 64 -4.43 -29.62 27.34
C LEU A 64 -5.44 -29.57 28.49
N PHE A 65 -6.03 -28.40 28.75
CA PHE A 65 -7.07 -28.23 29.76
C PHE A 65 -8.25 -29.18 29.50
N VAL A 66 -8.80 -29.20 28.29
CA VAL A 66 -9.90 -30.11 27.92
C VAL A 66 -9.53 -31.57 28.15
N LYS A 67 -8.30 -31.99 27.79
CA LYS A 67 -7.85 -33.36 28.03
C LYS A 67 -7.80 -33.69 29.52
N ILE A 68 -7.31 -32.78 30.36
CA ILE A 68 -7.29 -32.93 31.82
C ILE A 68 -8.72 -33.09 32.36
N VAL A 69 -9.65 -32.25 31.89
CA VAL A 69 -11.07 -32.32 32.29
C VAL A 69 -11.66 -33.71 32.04
N PHE A 70 -11.42 -34.29 30.87
CA PHE A 70 -11.92 -35.63 30.53
C PHE A 70 -11.20 -36.75 31.28
N VAL A 71 -9.89 -36.63 31.52
CA VAL A 71 -9.14 -37.60 32.35
C VAL A 71 -9.64 -37.61 33.79
N LEU A 72 -10.02 -36.44 34.33
CA LEU A 72 -10.56 -36.30 35.68
C LEU A 72 -12.09 -36.55 35.76
N ASN A 73 -12.75 -36.92 34.66
CA ASN A 73 -14.20 -37.10 34.57
C ASN A 73 -15.05 -35.87 34.99
N LEU A 74 -14.52 -34.65 34.81
CA LEU A 74 -15.16 -33.38 35.20
C LEU A 74 -16.00 -32.75 34.07
N GLN A 75 -16.12 -33.40 32.91
CA GLN A 75 -16.79 -32.84 31.73
C GLN A 75 -18.26 -32.51 31.99
N LYS A 76 -18.94 -33.26 32.86
CA LYS A 76 -20.36 -33.04 33.23
C LYS A 76 -20.59 -31.78 34.07
N LEU A 77 -19.56 -31.27 34.72
CA LEU A 77 -19.60 -30.07 35.55
C LEU A 77 -19.15 -28.82 34.76
N ILE A 78 -18.22 -29.00 33.83
CA ILE A 78 -17.56 -27.89 33.13
C ILE A 78 -18.34 -27.46 31.89
N PHE A 79 -18.92 -28.40 31.14
CA PHE A 79 -19.61 -28.08 29.89
C PHE A 79 -21.12 -28.01 30.11
N LYS A 80 -21.76 -27.10 29.38
CA LYS A 80 -23.23 -27.02 29.34
C LYS A 80 -23.78 -28.29 28.72
N LYS A 81 -24.95 -28.72 29.17
CA LYS A 81 -25.65 -29.90 28.68
C LYS A 81 -27.14 -29.61 28.51
N GLU A 82 -27.75 -30.28 27.55
CA GLU A 82 -29.20 -30.31 27.32
C GLU A 82 -29.68 -31.75 27.26
N ASP A 83 -30.84 -32.01 27.86
CA ASP A 83 -31.50 -33.31 27.76
C ASP A 83 -32.46 -33.31 26.57
N VAL A 84 -32.37 -34.34 25.75
CA VAL A 84 -33.24 -34.56 24.59
C VAL A 84 -33.75 -35.99 24.59
N TYR A 85 -34.78 -36.24 23.80
CA TYR A 85 -35.34 -37.57 23.60
C TYR A 85 -35.12 -38.01 22.16
N TYR A 86 -34.78 -39.27 21.95
CA TYR A 86 -34.53 -39.81 20.61
C TYR A 86 -35.31 -41.08 20.33
N ILE A 87 -35.67 -41.28 19.06
CA ILE A 87 -36.13 -42.57 18.52
C ILE A 87 -35.13 -42.96 17.43
N ALA A 88 -34.63 -44.19 17.52
CA ALA A 88 -33.73 -44.75 16.53
C ALA A 88 -34.54 -45.32 15.35
N GLU A 89 -34.14 -44.99 14.12
CA GLU A 89 -34.78 -45.48 12.90
C GLU A 89 -33.96 -46.63 12.29
N ASP A 90 -34.49 -47.22 11.21
CA ASP A 90 -33.75 -48.20 10.42
C ASP A 90 -32.53 -47.52 9.75
N ARG A 91 -31.38 -48.20 9.78
CA ARG A 91 -30.08 -47.74 9.22
C ARG A 91 -29.41 -46.57 9.96
N GLN A 92 -29.16 -46.75 11.26
CA GLN A 92 -28.33 -45.84 12.06
C GLN A 92 -26.88 -45.80 11.58
N ILE A 93 -26.33 -44.59 11.44
CA ILE A 93 -24.95 -44.39 10.95
C ILE A 93 -23.90 -44.55 12.07
N PHE A 94 -24.26 -44.20 13.30
CA PHE A 94 -23.39 -44.24 14.46
C PHE A 94 -24.18 -44.57 15.72
N ASP A 95 -23.50 -45.04 16.77
CA ASP A 95 -24.11 -45.25 18.08
C ASP A 95 -24.24 -43.91 18.83
N ILE A 96 -25.49 -43.47 19.03
CA ILE A 96 -25.80 -42.19 19.69
C ILE A 96 -25.45 -42.21 21.19
N GLU A 97 -25.41 -43.38 21.83
CA GLU A 97 -25.03 -43.56 23.24
C GLU A 97 -23.52 -43.74 23.43
N GLY A 98 -22.77 -43.87 22.32
CA GLY A 98 -21.32 -44.07 22.30
C GLY A 98 -20.48 -42.78 22.33
N ASP A 99 -19.19 -42.93 22.05
CA ASP A 99 -18.21 -41.84 21.94
C ASP A 99 -18.26 -41.20 20.54
N TRP A 100 -18.83 -40.00 20.43
CA TRP A 100 -18.84 -39.21 19.20
C TRP A 100 -18.79 -37.71 19.49
N ALA A 101 -18.51 -36.90 18.46
CA ALA A 101 -18.65 -35.45 18.53
C ALA A 101 -19.06 -34.87 17.17
N ILE A 102 -19.78 -33.75 17.19
CA ILE A 102 -20.23 -33.04 15.99
C ILE A 102 -19.76 -31.58 16.02
N PHE A 103 -19.28 -31.11 14.88
CA PHE A 103 -19.08 -29.70 14.56
C PHE A 103 -20.18 -29.21 13.61
N MET A 104 -20.88 -28.14 13.98
CA MET A 104 -22.04 -27.63 13.24
C MET A 104 -21.70 -26.85 11.96
N GLY A 105 -20.41 -26.64 11.66
CA GLY A 105 -19.98 -25.89 10.47
C GLY A 105 -20.09 -24.37 10.63
N THR A 106 -19.83 -23.66 9.54
CA THR A 106 -20.05 -22.21 9.42
C THR A 106 -21.36 -21.99 8.69
N VAL A 107 -22.21 -21.10 9.20
CA VAL A 107 -23.50 -20.77 8.60
C VAL A 107 -23.31 -20.24 7.17
N GLY A 108 -24.02 -20.83 6.20
CA GLY A 108 -23.95 -20.44 4.79
C GLY A 108 -24.69 -21.42 3.87
N PRO A 109 -24.76 -21.13 2.55
CA PRO A 109 -25.47 -21.99 1.58
C PRO A 109 -24.85 -23.39 1.45
N ASN A 110 -23.55 -23.51 1.76
CA ASN A 110 -22.79 -24.76 1.72
C ASN A 110 -22.65 -25.41 3.11
N ASN A 111 -23.55 -25.08 4.04
CA ASN A 111 -23.45 -25.54 5.43
C ASN A 111 -23.56 -27.08 5.51
N LYS A 112 -22.58 -27.68 6.17
CA LYS A 112 -22.48 -29.11 6.44
C LYS A 112 -22.00 -29.30 7.86
N ALA A 113 -22.64 -30.21 8.59
CA ALA A 113 -22.13 -30.64 9.88
C ALA A 113 -21.09 -31.74 9.68
N ILE A 114 -20.12 -31.83 10.58
CA ILE A 114 -19.08 -32.85 10.55
C ILE A 114 -19.17 -33.66 11.85
N LEU A 115 -19.52 -34.93 11.74
CA LEU A 115 -19.52 -35.91 12.83
C LEU A 115 -18.18 -36.65 12.83
N PHE A 116 -17.64 -36.95 14.02
CA PHE A 116 -16.49 -37.84 14.19
C PHE A 116 -16.89 -39.02 15.08
N PHE A 117 -16.76 -40.24 14.55
CA PHE A 117 -17.13 -41.49 15.20
C PHE A 117 -16.27 -42.64 14.67
N ASN A 118 -15.78 -43.53 15.54
CA ASN A 118 -14.98 -44.70 15.19
C ASN A 118 -13.81 -44.44 14.21
N ASP A 119 -13.07 -43.34 14.40
CA ASP A 119 -11.96 -42.91 13.51
C ASP A 119 -12.37 -42.54 12.07
N TYR A 120 -13.66 -42.24 11.85
CA TYR A 120 -14.18 -41.68 10.61
C TYR A 120 -14.80 -40.31 10.83
N PHE A 121 -14.66 -39.46 9.80
CA PHE A 121 -15.39 -38.22 9.66
C PHE A 121 -16.63 -38.45 8.78
N TYR A 122 -17.77 -37.92 9.18
CA TYR A 122 -19.00 -37.97 8.40
C TYR A 122 -19.46 -36.54 8.11
N LYS A 123 -19.43 -36.15 6.84
CA LYS A 123 -19.98 -34.88 6.37
C LYS A 123 -21.48 -35.08 6.14
N ILE A 124 -22.30 -34.33 6.88
CA ILE A 124 -23.77 -34.42 6.83
C ILE A 124 -24.30 -33.14 6.18
N ALA A 125 -24.89 -33.29 5.01
CA ALA A 125 -25.49 -32.21 4.25
C ALA A 125 -26.84 -31.81 4.85
N ASP A 126 -27.04 -30.51 5.06
CA ASP A 126 -28.33 -29.92 5.50
C ASP A 126 -28.99 -29.09 4.39
N THR A 127 -28.28 -28.89 3.26
CA THR A 127 -28.77 -28.13 2.10
C THR A 127 -28.52 -28.91 0.81
N GLU A 128 -29.23 -28.55 -0.26
CA GLU A 128 -29.06 -29.16 -1.58
C GLU A 128 -27.65 -28.91 -2.15
N ASN A 129 -27.10 -27.70 -1.96
CA ASN A 129 -25.72 -27.40 -2.34
C ASN A 129 -24.71 -28.25 -1.57
N ALA A 130 -24.90 -28.43 -0.25
CA ALA A 130 -24.04 -29.30 0.53
C ALA A 130 -24.16 -30.76 0.07
N ARG A 131 -25.35 -31.21 -0.35
CA ARG A 131 -25.58 -32.53 -0.94
C ARG A 131 -24.77 -32.72 -2.21
N ILE A 132 -24.77 -31.73 -3.11
CA ILE A 132 -23.97 -31.75 -4.34
C ILE A 132 -22.47 -31.82 -4.00
N LEU A 133 -22.00 -31.01 -3.05
CA LEU A 133 -20.59 -30.96 -2.66
C LEU A 133 -20.06 -32.29 -2.11
N ILE A 134 -20.84 -33.01 -1.27
CA ILE A 134 -20.40 -34.30 -0.75
C ILE A 134 -20.33 -35.39 -1.84
N HIS A 135 -21.23 -35.34 -2.84
CA HIS A 135 -21.15 -36.24 -3.99
C HIS A 135 -19.95 -35.92 -4.87
N GLN A 136 -19.67 -34.63 -5.06
CA GLN A 136 -18.51 -34.17 -5.81
C GLN A 136 -17.20 -34.56 -5.10
N GLU A 137 -17.14 -34.47 -3.77
CA GLU A 137 -15.99 -34.94 -3.01
C GLU A 137 -15.78 -36.46 -3.17
N LEU A 138 -16.82 -37.29 -3.12
CA LEU A 138 -16.70 -38.72 -3.37
C LEU A 138 -16.10 -39.00 -4.76
N LYS A 139 -16.61 -38.32 -5.79
CA LYS A 139 -16.11 -38.43 -7.17
C LYS A 139 -14.64 -38.01 -7.24
N ASN A 140 -14.29 -36.88 -6.63
CA ASN A 140 -12.96 -36.30 -6.67
C ASN A 140 -11.93 -37.11 -5.88
N VAL A 141 -12.29 -37.66 -4.72
CA VAL A 141 -11.45 -38.59 -3.96
C VAL A 141 -11.20 -39.84 -4.79
N THR A 142 -12.24 -40.42 -5.39
CA THR A 142 -12.12 -41.62 -6.23
C THR A 142 -11.20 -41.37 -7.43
N TYR A 143 -11.36 -40.23 -8.11
CA TYR A 143 -10.54 -39.85 -9.26
C TYR A 143 -9.09 -39.54 -8.86
N SER A 144 -8.88 -38.80 -7.77
CA SER A 144 -7.56 -38.39 -7.30
C SER A 144 -6.69 -39.59 -6.91
N GLY A 145 -7.27 -40.59 -6.24
CA GLY A 145 -6.59 -41.79 -5.78
C GLY A 145 -5.37 -41.53 -4.86
N ASN A 146 -4.83 -42.59 -4.27
CA ASN A 146 -3.54 -42.50 -3.58
C ASN A 146 -2.37 -42.43 -4.58
N SER A 147 -1.26 -41.85 -4.14
CA SER A 147 -0.01 -41.73 -4.89
C SER A 147 1.19 -42.03 -3.98
N THR A 148 2.38 -42.14 -4.56
CA THR A 148 3.65 -42.22 -3.80
C THR A 148 3.93 -40.95 -3.00
N PHE A 149 3.42 -39.78 -3.44
CA PHE A 149 3.71 -38.49 -2.81
C PHE A 149 2.60 -37.99 -1.87
N TYR A 150 1.38 -38.52 -2.00
CA TYR A 150 0.26 -38.08 -1.18
C TYR A 150 -0.76 -39.20 -0.92
N SER A 151 -1.45 -39.07 0.22
CA SER A 151 -2.53 -39.94 0.63
C SER A 151 -3.83 -39.14 0.79
N ILE A 152 -4.95 -39.73 0.40
CA ILE A 152 -6.28 -39.15 0.51
C ILE A 152 -7.17 -40.01 1.43
N PRO A 153 -8.27 -39.47 1.99
CA PRO A 153 -9.17 -40.31 2.77
C PRO A 153 -9.86 -41.34 1.87
N SER A 154 -10.12 -42.54 2.38
CA SER A 154 -11.10 -43.43 1.76
C SER A 154 -12.49 -42.82 1.93
N ALA A 155 -13.29 -42.78 0.87
CA ALA A 155 -14.62 -42.17 0.88
C ALA A 155 -15.71 -43.19 0.56
N ARG A 156 -16.84 -43.10 1.26
CA ARG A 156 -18.05 -43.90 1.00
C ARG A 156 -19.29 -43.09 1.32
N LEU A 157 -20.28 -43.14 0.43
CA LEU A 157 -21.60 -42.59 0.71
C LEU A 157 -22.38 -43.55 1.61
N CYS A 158 -22.81 -43.08 2.80
CA CYS A 158 -23.69 -43.84 3.67
C CYS A 158 -25.15 -43.77 3.18
N ASN A 159 -25.54 -42.58 2.71
CA ASN A 159 -26.80 -42.27 2.04
C ASN A 159 -26.63 -40.92 1.30
N ASP A 160 -27.65 -40.48 0.56
CA ASP A 160 -27.61 -39.25 -0.25
C ASP A 160 -27.21 -37.97 0.51
N TYR A 161 -27.28 -37.96 1.83
CA TYR A 161 -26.96 -36.78 2.66
C TYR A 161 -25.71 -36.96 3.54
N VAL A 162 -25.07 -38.14 3.55
CA VAL A 162 -23.97 -38.43 4.46
C VAL A 162 -22.80 -39.12 3.76
N LEU A 163 -21.67 -38.44 3.73
CA LEU A 163 -20.39 -38.94 3.23
C LEU A 163 -19.45 -39.31 4.39
N GLN A 164 -19.00 -40.57 4.42
CA GLN A 164 -17.99 -41.07 5.33
C GLN A 164 -16.58 -40.93 4.72
N LEU A 165 -15.63 -40.46 5.52
CA LEU A 165 -14.22 -40.24 5.18
C LEU A 165 -13.32 -40.82 6.28
N SER A 166 -12.27 -41.57 5.93
CA SER A 166 -11.29 -42.07 6.91
C SER A 166 -10.46 -40.94 7.53
N ASP A 167 -10.11 -41.04 8.83
CA ASP A 167 -9.17 -40.11 9.47
C ASP A 167 -7.74 -40.28 8.97
N ILE A 168 -7.29 -39.35 8.12
CA ILE A 168 -5.90 -39.29 7.65
C ILE A 168 -5.00 -38.38 8.49
N SER A 169 -5.46 -37.83 9.62
CA SER A 169 -4.67 -36.92 10.46
C SER A 169 -3.62 -37.62 11.34
N LYS A 170 -3.80 -38.92 11.64
CA LYS A 170 -2.92 -39.68 12.55
C LYS A 170 -1.45 -39.59 12.12
N ASN A 171 -0.57 -39.30 13.09
CA ASN A 171 0.89 -39.13 12.94
C ASN A 171 1.34 -38.02 11.95
N GLY A 172 0.42 -37.17 11.50
CA GLY A 172 0.73 -36.02 10.64
C GLY A 172 0.87 -34.71 11.40
N LYS A 173 1.61 -33.76 10.83
CA LYS A 173 1.71 -32.39 11.36
C LYS A 173 1.33 -31.40 10.27
N ARG A 174 0.48 -30.42 10.61
CA ARG A 174 0.23 -29.27 9.74
C ARG A 174 1.49 -28.40 9.68
N LYS A 175 1.85 -27.94 8.49
CA LYS A 175 2.93 -26.98 8.27
C LYS A 175 2.38 -25.84 7.43
N ASN A 176 2.63 -24.61 7.89
CA ASN A 176 2.20 -23.39 7.18
C ASN A 176 3.13 -23.05 6.01
N GLU A 177 4.37 -23.54 6.03
CA GLU A 177 5.33 -23.29 4.96
C GLU A 177 5.15 -24.26 3.78
N PHE A 178 5.14 -23.72 2.56
CA PHE A 178 5.21 -24.52 1.34
C PHE A 178 6.60 -25.17 1.22
N SER A 179 6.63 -26.49 1.35
CA SER A 179 7.86 -27.30 1.38
C SER A 179 7.95 -28.25 0.18
N ILE A 180 9.09 -28.93 0.03
CA ILE A 180 9.30 -29.93 -1.03
C ILE A 180 8.27 -31.06 -0.99
N VAL A 181 7.73 -31.40 0.18
CA VAL A 181 6.69 -32.43 0.32
C VAL A 181 5.38 -31.96 -0.34
N HIS A 182 5.04 -30.68 -0.19
CA HIS A 182 3.88 -30.08 -0.86
C HIS A 182 4.10 -30.00 -2.38
N ALA A 183 5.30 -29.60 -2.81
CA ALA A 183 5.67 -29.59 -4.22
C ALA A 183 5.51 -30.96 -4.88
N ARG A 184 6.06 -32.02 -4.27
CA ARG A 184 5.95 -33.41 -4.77
C ARG A 184 4.50 -33.89 -4.82
N ALA A 185 3.69 -33.57 -3.80
CA ALA A 185 2.28 -33.89 -3.79
C ALA A 185 1.52 -33.23 -4.95
N LEU A 186 1.74 -31.93 -5.18
CA LEU A 186 1.14 -31.21 -6.31
C LEU A 186 1.60 -31.75 -7.67
N GLN A 187 2.86 -32.20 -7.79
CA GLN A 187 3.34 -32.87 -8.99
C GLN A 187 2.52 -34.14 -9.27
N GLY A 188 2.31 -34.98 -8.25
CA GLY A 188 1.49 -36.19 -8.37
C GLY A 188 0.02 -35.90 -8.74
N ILE A 189 -0.57 -34.82 -8.24
CA ILE A 189 -1.94 -34.40 -8.57
C ILE A 189 -2.02 -33.94 -10.02
N LYS A 190 -1.08 -33.09 -10.44
CA LYS A 190 -1.00 -32.54 -11.80
C LYS A 190 -0.90 -33.65 -12.86
N ASP A 191 -0.17 -34.72 -12.57
CA ASP A 191 0.05 -35.81 -13.54
C ASP A 191 -1.22 -36.64 -13.82
N ARG A 192 -2.33 -36.42 -13.07
CA ARG A 192 -3.64 -37.07 -13.31
C ARG A 192 -4.36 -36.55 -14.55
N PHE A 193 -4.27 -35.25 -14.81
CA PHE A 193 -4.98 -34.61 -15.92
C PHE A 193 -4.26 -33.34 -16.33
N GLN A 194 -4.00 -33.22 -17.62
CA GLN A 194 -3.53 -32.00 -18.24
C GLN A 194 -4.27 -31.83 -19.56
N LYS A 195 -4.80 -30.62 -19.78
CA LYS A 195 -5.45 -30.24 -21.03
C LYS A 195 -4.96 -28.87 -21.44
N ARG A 196 -4.64 -28.72 -22.71
CA ARG A 196 -4.43 -27.40 -23.31
C ARG A 196 -5.76 -26.94 -23.90
N SER A 197 -6.15 -25.71 -23.60
CA SER A 197 -7.41 -25.11 -24.07
C SER A 197 -7.15 -23.68 -24.52
N THR A 198 -7.98 -23.18 -25.44
CA THR A 198 -8.08 -21.72 -25.63
C THR A 198 -8.90 -21.11 -24.49
N ILE A 199 -8.77 -19.81 -24.27
CA ILE A 199 -9.61 -19.08 -23.31
C ILE A 199 -11.09 -19.16 -23.69
N LEU A 200 -11.40 -19.10 -25.00
CA LEU A 200 -12.78 -19.23 -25.49
C LEU A 200 -13.43 -20.56 -25.07
N GLU A 201 -12.69 -21.65 -25.22
CA GLU A 201 -13.16 -23.01 -24.90
C GLU A 201 -13.12 -23.34 -23.39
N TRP A 202 -12.50 -22.47 -22.58
CA TRP A 202 -12.42 -22.66 -21.13
C TRP A 202 -13.75 -22.29 -20.46
N GLY A 203 -14.72 -23.21 -20.52
CA GLY A 203 -16.10 -22.98 -20.07
C GLY A 203 -16.22 -22.49 -18.62
N TYR A 204 -15.34 -22.94 -17.71
CA TYR A 204 -15.32 -22.43 -16.34
C TYR A 204 -15.01 -20.92 -16.28
N PHE A 205 -14.01 -20.46 -17.02
CA PHE A 205 -13.65 -19.04 -17.04
C PHE A 205 -14.74 -18.19 -17.69
N GLN A 206 -15.37 -18.68 -18.77
CA GLN A 206 -16.50 -17.99 -19.40
C GLN A 206 -17.69 -17.86 -18.44
N ASN A 207 -18.03 -18.91 -17.69
CA ASN A 207 -19.09 -18.86 -16.68
C ASN A 207 -18.77 -17.83 -15.58
N LEU A 208 -17.51 -17.75 -15.13
CA LEU A 208 -17.09 -16.73 -14.16
C LEU A 208 -17.25 -15.30 -14.71
N LYS A 209 -16.91 -15.06 -15.98
CA LYS A 209 -17.11 -13.76 -16.64
C LYS A 209 -18.58 -13.36 -16.67
N GLU A 210 -19.46 -14.29 -17.06
CA GLU A 210 -20.91 -14.02 -17.11
C GLU A 210 -21.49 -13.77 -15.72
N ASN A 211 -21.13 -14.60 -14.72
CA ASN A 211 -21.57 -14.37 -13.35
C ASN A 211 -21.12 -13.00 -12.82
N PHE A 212 -19.88 -12.60 -13.11
CA PHE A 212 -19.32 -11.33 -12.67
C PHE A 212 -20.11 -10.12 -13.18
N LYS A 213 -20.62 -10.16 -14.43
CA LYS A 213 -21.46 -9.09 -14.99
C LYS A 213 -22.77 -8.87 -14.22
N THR A 214 -23.25 -9.89 -13.50
CA THR A 214 -24.50 -9.84 -12.73
C THR A 214 -24.31 -9.36 -11.29
N ILE A 215 -23.08 -9.13 -10.85
CA ILE A 215 -22.79 -8.80 -9.46
C ILE A 215 -23.04 -7.30 -9.24
N ASP A 216 -24.00 -7.01 -8.37
CA ASP A 216 -24.25 -5.67 -7.84
C ASP A 216 -24.18 -5.72 -6.31
N ASP A 217 -23.00 -5.45 -5.75
CA ASP A 217 -22.79 -5.37 -4.31
C ASP A 217 -21.88 -4.19 -3.97
N ASN A 218 -22.48 -3.16 -3.39
CA ASN A 218 -21.81 -1.93 -2.99
C ASN A 218 -20.80 -2.12 -1.85
N ARG A 219 -20.68 -3.30 -1.24
CA ARG A 219 -19.63 -3.61 -0.26
C ARG A 219 -18.30 -3.91 -0.96
N ILE A 220 -18.30 -4.30 -2.23
CA ILE A 220 -17.05 -4.58 -2.96
C ILE A 220 -16.37 -3.26 -3.34
N PRO A 221 -15.07 -3.09 -3.08
CA PRO A 221 -14.36 -1.88 -3.49
C PRO A 221 -14.43 -1.66 -5.01
N PRO A 222 -14.82 -0.46 -5.48
CA PRO A 222 -15.10 -0.24 -6.90
C PRO A 222 -13.85 -0.27 -7.77
N ASN A 223 -12.66 0.09 -7.26
CA ASN A 223 -11.47 0.05 -8.11
C ASN A 223 -11.02 -1.39 -8.36
N LEU A 224 -11.27 -2.34 -7.44
CA LEU A 224 -11.10 -3.77 -7.71
C LEU A 224 -11.96 -4.21 -8.91
N ILE A 225 -13.23 -3.79 -8.96
CA ILE A 225 -14.12 -4.08 -10.10
C ILE A 225 -13.57 -3.47 -11.39
N ARG A 226 -13.14 -2.20 -11.36
CA ARG A 226 -12.57 -1.51 -12.52
C ARG A 226 -11.30 -2.20 -13.03
N LYS A 227 -10.40 -2.61 -12.13
CA LYS A 227 -9.19 -3.37 -12.46
C LYS A 227 -9.51 -4.71 -13.11
N LEU A 228 -10.51 -5.42 -12.59
CA LEU A 228 -10.96 -6.69 -13.17
C LEU A 228 -11.51 -6.48 -14.59
N ASN A 229 -12.35 -5.45 -14.81
CA ASN A 229 -12.85 -5.13 -16.15
C ASN A 229 -11.71 -4.85 -17.14
N ILE A 230 -10.75 -3.98 -16.78
CA ILE A 230 -9.58 -3.69 -17.64
C ILE A 230 -8.82 -4.96 -18.00
N LEU A 231 -8.59 -5.85 -17.02
CA LEU A 231 -7.88 -7.11 -17.27
C LEU A 231 -8.69 -8.11 -18.10
N LEU A 232 -10.01 -8.15 -17.93
CA LEU A 232 -10.89 -9.02 -18.70
C LEU A 232 -10.98 -8.57 -20.16
N ASP A 233 -10.96 -7.27 -20.41
CA ASP A 233 -10.93 -6.68 -21.75
C ASP A 233 -9.59 -6.94 -22.47
N ASP A 234 -8.49 -7.06 -21.72
CA ASP A 234 -7.15 -7.40 -22.22
C ASP A 234 -6.95 -8.91 -22.49
N VAL A 235 -7.86 -9.78 -22.05
CA VAL A 235 -7.76 -11.23 -22.29
C VAL A 235 -8.28 -11.59 -23.67
N HIS A 236 -7.41 -12.16 -24.51
CA HIS A 236 -7.78 -12.63 -25.85
C HIS A 236 -8.33 -14.05 -25.83
N ASP A 237 -9.43 -14.27 -26.56
CA ASP A 237 -10.10 -15.56 -26.68
C ASP A 237 -9.23 -16.67 -27.28
N SER A 238 -8.29 -16.30 -28.16
CA SER A 238 -7.32 -17.22 -28.78
C SER A 238 -6.12 -17.53 -27.90
N GLU A 239 -5.97 -16.87 -26.75
CA GLU A 239 -4.86 -17.15 -25.84
C GLU A 239 -4.97 -18.60 -25.34
N ILE A 240 -3.83 -19.30 -25.31
CA ILE A 240 -3.76 -20.69 -24.89
C ILE A 240 -3.48 -20.77 -23.39
N ILE A 241 -4.22 -21.58 -22.66
CA ILE A 241 -3.97 -21.89 -21.24
C ILE A 241 -3.81 -23.39 -21.03
N ASP A 242 -2.84 -23.75 -20.19
CA ASP A 242 -2.70 -25.13 -19.69
C ASP A 242 -3.59 -25.29 -18.44
N LEU A 243 -4.50 -26.26 -18.49
CA LEU A 243 -5.37 -26.67 -17.39
C LEU A 243 -4.85 -27.95 -16.75
N SER A 244 -5.01 -28.08 -15.43
CA SER A 244 -4.62 -29.26 -14.68
C SER A 244 -5.63 -29.61 -13.59
N PHE A 245 -5.74 -30.89 -13.24
CA PHE A 245 -6.47 -31.28 -12.05
C PHE A 245 -5.86 -30.60 -10.83
N SER A 246 -6.72 -29.94 -10.05
CA SER A 246 -6.34 -29.20 -8.85
C SER A 246 -7.32 -29.53 -7.73
N HIS A 247 -6.82 -29.55 -6.49
CA HIS A 247 -7.58 -29.70 -5.26
C HIS A 247 -8.58 -28.53 -5.07
N GLY A 248 -8.23 -27.32 -5.51
CA GLY A 248 -9.14 -26.17 -5.51
C GLY A 248 -9.22 -25.41 -4.17
N ASP A 249 -8.94 -26.08 -3.05
CA ASP A 249 -8.72 -25.47 -1.72
C ASP A 249 -7.43 -25.97 -1.06
N PHE A 250 -6.33 -26.03 -1.83
CA PHE A 250 -5.06 -26.54 -1.33
C PHE A 250 -4.39 -25.55 -0.38
N THR A 251 -4.55 -25.79 0.92
CA THR A 251 -4.15 -24.86 1.99
C THR A 251 -3.43 -25.60 3.14
N PRO A 252 -2.68 -24.89 3.99
CA PRO A 252 -2.01 -25.49 5.13
C PRO A 252 -2.94 -26.21 6.11
N TRP A 253 -4.19 -25.77 6.22
CA TRP A 253 -5.15 -26.39 7.13
C TRP A 253 -5.77 -27.66 6.56
N ASN A 254 -5.76 -27.87 5.24
CA ASN A 254 -6.27 -29.06 4.56
C ASN A 254 -5.20 -30.15 4.33
N CYS A 255 -3.98 -29.95 4.85
CA CYS A 255 -2.84 -30.83 4.63
C CYS A 255 -2.16 -31.27 5.94
N TYR A 256 -1.69 -32.52 5.99
CA TYR A 256 -0.81 -33.03 7.04
C TYR A 256 0.46 -33.64 6.44
N VAL A 257 1.63 -33.17 6.89
CA VAL A 257 2.92 -33.74 6.49
C VAL A 257 3.21 -35.00 7.31
N LYS A 258 3.48 -36.12 6.62
CA LYS A 258 3.81 -37.44 7.20
C LYS A 258 5.12 -37.96 6.61
N GLY A 259 6.25 -37.55 7.19
CA GLY A 259 7.56 -37.83 6.60
C GLY A 259 7.65 -37.19 5.21
N ASP A 260 7.84 -38.01 4.18
CA ASP A 260 7.95 -37.59 2.78
C ASP A 260 6.62 -37.57 2.00
N THR A 261 5.50 -37.94 2.64
CA THR A 261 4.18 -37.93 2.01
C THR A 261 3.27 -36.85 2.59
N LEU A 262 2.33 -36.35 1.78
CA LEU A 262 1.32 -35.39 2.20
C LEU A 262 -0.05 -36.05 2.32
N ALA A 263 -0.68 -35.95 3.49
CA ALA A 263 -2.07 -36.34 3.66
C ALA A 263 -2.98 -35.15 3.32
N ILE A 264 -3.86 -35.30 2.33
CA ILE A 264 -4.70 -34.22 1.79
C ILE A 264 -6.17 -34.60 1.91
N TYR A 265 -7.00 -33.71 2.43
CA TYR A 265 -8.45 -33.91 2.57
C TYR A 265 -9.22 -32.65 2.17
N ASP A 266 -10.55 -32.76 2.08
CA ASP A 266 -11.46 -31.71 1.64
C ASP A 266 -11.46 -31.48 0.11
N TRP A 267 -11.68 -32.56 -0.63
CA TRP A 267 -11.60 -32.59 -2.10
C TRP A 267 -12.86 -32.08 -2.81
N GLU A 268 -13.79 -31.45 -2.09
CA GLU A 268 -15.08 -31.03 -2.64
C GLU A 268 -14.98 -29.95 -3.73
N LEU A 269 -13.92 -29.13 -3.70
CA LEU A 269 -13.65 -28.08 -4.70
C LEU A 269 -12.70 -28.51 -5.83
N ALA A 270 -12.29 -29.78 -5.84
CA ALA A 270 -11.34 -30.25 -6.82
C ALA A 270 -11.95 -30.30 -8.24
N SER A 271 -11.14 -29.92 -9.23
CA SER A 271 -11.59 -29.74 -10.61
C SER A 271 -10.44 -29.82 -11.61
N SER A 272 -10.74 -30.31 -12.82
CA SER A 272 -9.86 -30.28 -14.00
C SER A 272 -9.87 -28.94 -14.75
N GLU A 273 -10.74 -28.01 -14.36
CA GLU A 273 -10.95 -26.72 -15.02
C GLU A 273 -10.12 -25.58 -14.41
N ARG A 274 -8.99 -25.91 -13.77
CA ARG A 274 -8.12 -24.94 -13.08
C ARG A 274 -6.84 -24.72 -13.86
N SER A 275 -6.35 -23.48 -13.87
CA SER A 275 -5.06 -23.17 -14.51
C SER A 275 -3.91 -23.92 -13.84
N LYS A 276 -2.89 -24.25 -14.63
CA LYS A 276 -1.71 -24.94 -14.16
C LYS A 276 -1.04 -24.18 -13.02
N GLY A 277 -0.83 -24.86 -11.89
CA GLY A 277 -0.25 -24.24 -10.70
C GLY A 277 -1.24 -23.51 -9.80
N PHE A 278 -2.55 -23.63 -10.04
CA PHE A 278 -3.60 -23.04 -9.19
C PHE A 278 -3.36 -23.31 -7.70
N ASP A 279 -3.22 -24.58 -7.30
CA ASP A 279 -3.04 -24.97 -5.90
C ASP A 279 -1.73 -24.45 -5.28
N PHE A 280 -0.68 -24.27 -6.09
CA PHE A 280 0.58 -23.69 -5.65
C PHE A 280 0.41 -22.21 -5.27
N PHE A 281 -0.24 -21.43 -6.13
CA PHE A 281 -0.56 -20.04 -5.80
C PHE A 281 -1.56 -19.96 -4.65
N HIS A 282 -2.56 -20.83 -4.65
CA HIS A 282 -3.59 -20.87 -3.61
C HIS A 282 -2.99 -21.07 -2.23
N PHE A 283 -2.10 -22.05 -2.06
CA PHE A 283 -1.44 -22.31 -0.80
C PHE A 283 -0.69 -21.09 -0.27
N ILE A 284 0.18 -20.50 -1.10
CA ILE A 284 1.05 -19.39 -0.70
C ILE A 284 0.22 -18.12 -0.40
N ILE A 285 -0.76 -17.82 -1.24
CA ILE A 285 -1.58 -16.61 -1.08
C ILE A 285 -2.51 -16.76 0.12
N GLN A 286 -3.15 -17.92 0.32
CA GLN A 286 -4.03 -18.15 1.46
C GLN A 286 -3.26 -18.15 2.79
N ASP A 287 -2.10 -18.82 2.88
CA ASP A 287 -1.25 -18.75 4.09
C ASP A 287 -0.77 -17.31 4.35
N GLY A 288 -0.24 -16.66 3.30
CA GLY A 288 0.26 -15.30 3.37
C GLY A 288 -0.79 -14.30 3.88
N VAL A 289 -2.03 -14.37 3.37
CA VAL A 289 -3.09 -13.43 3.76
C VAL A 289 -3.77 -13.83 5.07
N LEU A 290 -4.23 -15.08 5.18
CA LEU A 290 -5.13 -15.50 6.26
C LEU A 290 -4.40 -15.88 7.55
N VAL A 291 -3.17 -16.39 7.46
CA VAL A 291 -2.35 -16.84 8.59
C VAL A 291 -1.29 -15.80 8.93
N GLN A 292 -0.41 -15.47 7.98
CA GLN A 292 0.78 -14.64 8.23
C GLN A 292 0.51 -13.13 8.24
N ARG A 293 -0.60 -12.69 7.63
CA ARG A 293 -0.92 -11.25 7.42
C ARG A 293 0.18 -10.51 6.66
N ASN A 294 0.81 -11.18 5.71
CA ASN A 294 1.85 -10.62 4.86
C ASN A 294 1.25 -9.66 3.83
N SER A 295 2.05 -8.66 3.44
CA SER A 295 1.72 -7.80 2.30
C SER A 295 1.91 -8.53 0.98
N TRP A 296 1.27 -8.06 -0.08
CA TRP A 296 1.41 -8.66 -1.42
C TRP A 296 2.88 -8.71 -1.86
N ARG A 297 3.67 -7.66 -1.58
CA ARG A 297 5.11 -7.65 -1.86
C ARG A 297 5.86 -8.86 -1.28
N LYS A 298 5.54 -9.28 -0.05
CA LYS A 298 6.14 -10.46 0.58
C LYS A 298 5.62 -11.76 -0.03
N ILE A 299 4.31 -11.84 -0.27
CA ILE A 299 3.66 -13.01 -0.88
C ILE A 299 4.22 -13.26 -2.29
N PHE A 300 4.35 -12.22 -3.10
CA PHE A 300 4.89 -12.32 -4.45
C PHE A 300 6.35 -12.76 -4.46
N LYS A 301 7.16 -12.27 -3.51
CA LYS A 301 8.53 -12.77 -3.33
C LYS A 301 8.54 -14.27 -3.00
N GLU A 302 7.66 -14.72 -2.11
CA GLU A 302 7.55 -16.13 -1.76
C GLU A 302 7.12 -16.99 -2.96
N ILE A 303 6.19 -16.51 -3.80
CA ILE A 303 5.82 -17.17 -5.06
C ILE A 303 7.04 -17.36 -5.95
N ILE A 304 7.86 -16.32 -6.15
CA ILE A 304 9.08 -16.40 -6.97
C ILE A 304 10.09 -17.41 -6.36
N ASP A 305 10.31 -17.34 -5.05
CA ASP A 305 11.28 -18.19 -4.36
C ASP A 305 10.85 -19.67 -4.40
N LYS A 306 9.56 -19.94 -4.18
CA LYS A 306 9.00 -21.30 -4.12
C LYS A 306 8.70 -21.89 -5.51
N ASN A 307 8.56 -21.07 -6.57
CA ASN A 307 8.40 -21.55 -7.95
C ASN A 307 9.57 -22.46 -8.37
N LYS A 308 10.78 -22.21 -7.86
CA LYS A 308 12.00 -23.01 -8.11
C LYS A 308 11.88 -24.46 -7.63
N LEU A 309 10.98 -24.76 -6.70
CA LEU A 309 10.83 -26.09 -6.09
C LEU A 309 9.97 -27.06 -6.91
N LEU A 310 9.02 -26.54 -7.70
CA LEU A 310 8.02 -27.37 -8.38
C LEU A 310 8.06 -27.16 -9.89
N PHE A 311 7.53 -26.03 -10.34
CA PHE A 311 7.27 -25.81 -11.76
C PHE A 311 8.48 -25.27 -12.51
N LYS A 312 9.35 -24.52 -11.82
CA LYS A 312 10.47 -23.78 -12.43
C LYS A 312 9.99 -22.98 -13.65
N PHE A 313 8.81 -22.37 -13.54
CA PHE A 313 8.29 -21.54 -14.62
C PHE A 313 9.25 -20.40 -14.91
N GLU A 314 9.50 -20.15 -16.20
CA GLU A 314 10.09 -18.91 -16.66
C GLU A 314 9.19 -17.72 -16.26
N GLU A 315 9.78 -16.52 -16.16
CA GLU A 315 9.08 -15.34 -15.61
C GLU A 315 7.76 -15.05 -16.33
N HIS A 316 7.75 -15.14 -17.66
CA HIS A 316 6.54 -14.92 -18.47
C HIS A 316 5.43 -15.92 -18.13
N GLU A 317 5.78 -17.21 -18.05
CA GLU A 317 4.81 -18.27 -17.76
C GLU A 317 4.29 -18.19 -16.32
N LEU A 318 5.17 -17.90 -15.35
CA LEU A 318 4.78 -17.68 -13.96
C LEU A 318 3.75 -16.55 -13.85
N LYS A 319 4.01 -15.42 -14.50
CA LYS A 319 3.10 -14.26 -14.52
C LYS A 319 1.78 -14.61 -15.19
N LYS A 320 1.80 -15.34 -16.31
CA LYS A 320 0.58 -15.79 -17.00
C LYS A 320 -0.29 -16.69 -16.11
N GLN A 321 0.30 -17.73 -15.50
CA GLN A 321 -0.44 -18.64 -14.63
C GLN A 321 -0.97 -17.93 -13.37
N LEU A 322 -0.20 -16.99 -12.83
CA LEU A 322 -0.62 -16.14 -11.71
C LEU A 322 -1.77 -15.19 -12.10
N LYS A 323 -1.75 -14.60 -13.31
CA LYS A 323 -2.85 -13.76 -13.84
C LYS A 323 -4.16 -14.53 -13.82
N PHE A 324 -4.17 -15.74 -14.40
CA PHE A 324 -5.38 -16.56 -14.46
C PHE A 324 -5.81 -17.15 -13.11
N TYR A 325 -4.86 -17.47 -12.22
CA TYR A 325 -5.20 -17.80 -10.83
C TYR A 325 -5.93 -16.63 -10.16
N LEU A 326 -5.37 -15.42 -10.22
CA LEU A 326 -5.97 -14.24 -9.58
C LEU A 326 -7.32 -13.90 -10.18
N LEU A 327 -7.47 -13.94 -11.51
CA LEU A 327 -8.76 -13.69 -12.16
C LEU A 327 -9.80 -14.73 -11.73
N THR A 328 -9.53 -16.02 -11.94
CA THR A 328 -10.52 -17.08 -11.62
C THR A 328 -10.89 -17.12 -10.15
N ASN A 329 -9.89 -17.03 -9.26
CA ASN A 329 -10.12 -17.02 -7.82
C ASN A 329 -10.92 -15.78 -7.38
N THR A 330 -10.54 -14.60 -7.85
CA THR A 330 -11.21 -13.35 -7.47
C THR A 330 -12.65 -13.31 -7.96
N LEU A 331 -12.91 -13.64 -9.23
CA LEU A 331 -14.26 -13.65 -9.80
C LEU A 331 -15.18 -14.63 -9.06
N ASN A 332 -14.68 -15.84 -8.78
CA ASN A 332 -15.41 -16.85 -8.03
C ASN A 332 -15.78 -16.37 -6.61
N TYR A 333 -14.80 -15.83 -5.87
CA TYR A 333 -15.05 -15.42 -4.49
C TYR A 333 -15.83 -14.12 -4.37
N ILE A 334 -15.72 -13.19 -5.32
CA ILE A 334 -16.58 -11.99 -5.34
C ILE A 334 -18.05 -12.40 -5.42
N LYS A 335 -18.40 -13.39 -6.27
CA LYS A 335 -19.76 -13.93 -6.34
C LYS A 335 -20.20 -14.52 -5.00
N ILE A 336 -19.37 -15.37 -4.39
CA ILE A 336 -19.65 -15.98 -3.08
C ILE A 336 -19.86 -14.90 -2.01
N TYR A 337 -19.01 -13.87 -1.98
CA TYR A 337 -19.12 -12.80 -0.99
C TYR A 337 -20.34 -11.91 -1.22
N SER A 338 -20.74 -11.68 -2.47
CA SER A 338 -21.94 -10.92 -2.78
C SER A 338 -23.22 -11.57 -2.24
N GLU A 339 -23.26 -12.90 -2.18
CA GLU A 339 -24.39 -13.67 -1.68
C GLU A 339 -24.38 -13.82 -0.14
N GLN A 340 -23.25 -13.50 0.51
CA GLN A 340 -23.14 -13.53 1.97
C GLN A 340 -23.78 -12.29 2.58
N LYS A 341 -24.69 -12.49 3.54
CA LYS A 341 -25.31 -11.39 4.30
C LYS A 341 -24.29 -10.60 5.11
N GLU A 342 -23.40 -11.30 5.80
CA GLU A 342 -22.39 -10.71 6.69
C GLU A 342 -20.99 -11.15 6.27
N TRP A 343 -20.04 -10.22 6.28
CA TRP A 343 -18.65 -10.50 5.95
C TRP A 343 -17.79 -10.64 7.20
N HIS A 344 -17.00 -11.71 7.25
CA HIS A 344 -15.92 -11.82 8.21
C HIS A 344 -14.75 -10.90 7.81
N THR A 345 -13.95 -10.45 8.77
CA THR A 345 -12.81 -9.55 8.51
C THR A 345 -11.80 -10.10 7.48
N GLN A 346 -11.73 -11.43 7.34
CA GLN A 346 -10.92 -12.10 6.33
C GLN A 346 -11.27 -11.75 4.89
N VAL A 347 -12.55 -11.49 4.60
CA VAL A 347 -13.00 -11.06 3.27
C VAL A 347 -12.30 -9.77 2.88
N HIS A 348 -12.26 -8.77 3.78
CA HIS A 348 -11.59 -7.50 3.52
C HIS A 348 -10.07 -7.66 3.31
N TRP A 349 -9.42 -8.59 4.01
CA TRP A 349 -8.00 -8.87 3.80
C TRP A 349 -7.74 -9.46 2.42
N LEU A 350 -8.57 -10.42 1.99
CA LEU A 350 -8.46 -11.04 0.68
C LEU A 350 -8.72 -10.04 -0.46
N LEU A 351 -9.84 -9.30 -0.41
CA LEU A 351 -10.17 -8.29 -1.43
C LEU A 351 -9.06 -7.25 -1.59
N LYS A 352 -8.50 -6.78 -0.46
CA LYS A 352 -7.36 -5.86 -0.47
C LYS A 352 -6.14 -6.45 -1.17
N THR A 353 -5.73 -7.66 -0.78
CA THR A 353 -4.56 -8.31 -1.37
C THR A 353 -4.78 -8.61 -2.85
N TRP A 354 -5.97 -9.04 -3.26
CA TRP A 354 -6.29 -9.27 -4.67
C TRP A 354 -6.23 -7.97 -5.47
N SER A 355 -6.82 -6.87 -4.97
CA SER A 355 -6.74 -5.57 -5.67
C SER A 355 -5.29 -5.12 -5.88
N GLU A 356 -4.43 -5.25 -4.86
CA GLU A 356 -3.00 -4.93 -5.00
C GLU A 356 -2.28 -5.90 -5.96
N ALA A 357 -2.60 -7.20 -5.91
CA ALA A 357 -1.97 -8.22 -6.74
C ALA A 357 -2.22 -8.02 -8.24
N LEU A 358 -3.41 -7.55 -8.61
CA LEU A 358 -3.78 -7.28 -10.00
C LEU A 358 -2.92 -6.15 -10.62
N ASN A 359 -2.32 -5.28 -9.81
CA ASN A 359 -1.45 -4.20 -10.31
C ASN A 359 -0.28 -4.73 -11.14
N LEU A 360 0.20 -5.96 -10.87
CA LEU A 360 1.27 -6.62 -11.63
C LEU A 360 0.96 -6.74 -13.14
N PHE A 361 -0.32 -6.76 -13.52
CA PHE A 361 -0.78 -6.97 -14.89
C PHE A 361 -1.37 -5.71 -15.53
N LEU A 362 -1.42 -4.60 -14.78
CA LEU A 362 -2.06 -3.35 -15.22
C LEU A 362 -1.07 -2.24 -15.56
N THR A 363 0.24 -2.46 -15.37
CA THR A 363 1.28 -1.46 -15.64
C THR A 363 1.41 -1.09 -17.13
N LYS A 364 0.78 -1.85 -18.03
CA LYS A 364 0.68 -1.50 -19.45
C LYS A 364 -0.36 -0.40 -19.71
N ASN A 365 -1.43 -0.37 -18.91
CA ASN A 365 -2.56 0.53 -19.08
C ASN A 365 -2.48 1.74 -18.14
N ASN A 366 -1.83 1.56 -16.99
CA ASN A 366 -1.77 2.55 -15.94
C ASN A 366 -0.36 2.73 -15.38
N THR A 367 -0.06 3.94 -14.94
CA THR A 367 1.18 4.22 -14.20
C THR A 367 1.13 3.66 -12.78
N GLU A 368 2.28 3.42 -12.16
CA GLU A 368 2.34 2.96 -10.76
C GLU A 368 1.65 3.96 -9.82
N ARG A 369 1.76 5.27 -10.11
CA ARG A 369 1.05 6.31 -9.35
C ARG A 369 -0.46 6.18 -9.48
N GLU A 370 -0.98 5.96 -10.68
CA GLU A 370 -2.41 5.76 -10.92
C GLU A 370 -2.97 4.57 -10.16
N LEU A 371 -2.31 3.41 -10.27
CA LEU A 371 -2.69 2.18 -9.57
C LEU A 371 -2.62 2.35 -8.05
N LEU A 372 -1.62 3.06 -7.54
CA LEU A 372 -1.50 3.37 -6.13
C LEU A 372 -2.66 4.24 -5.62
N ILE A 373 -3.15 5.19 -6.42
CA ILE A 373 -4.31 6.01 -6.02
C ILE A 373 -5.57 5.14 -5.93
N MET A 374 -5.78 4.22 -6.87
CA MET A 374 -6.86 3.24 -6.82
C MET A 374 -6.79 2.38 -5.54
N ASP A 375 -5.59 1.87 -5.22
CA ASP A 375 -5.30 1.09 -4.01
C ASP A 375 -5.60 1.85 -2.71
N ILE A 376 -5.25 3.14 -2.65
CA ILE A 376 -5.51 4.01 -1.49
C ILE A 376 -7.01 4.08 -1.21
N PHE A 377 -7.83 4.29 -2.25
CA PHE A 377 -9.27 4.42 -2.07
C PHE A 377 -9.97 3.09 -1.80
N ASP A 378 -9.52 1.99 -2.40
CA ASP A 378 -10.02 0.65 -2.04
C ASP A 378 -9.71 0.30 -0.57
N ASN A 379 -8.49 0.61 -0.10
CA ASN A 379 -8.11 0.36 1.30
C ASN A 379 -8.89 1.25 2.29
N LEU A 380 -9.33 2.44 1.88
CA LEU A 380 -10.17 3.35 2.67
C LEU A 380 -11.67 3.06 2.56
N TYR A 381 -12.10 2.20 1.64
CA TYR A 381 -13.51 2.07 1.25
C TYR A 381 -14.48 1.84 2.42
N HIS A 382 -14.11 0.95 3.36
CA HIS A 382 -14.92 0.67 4.55
C HIS A 382 -14.59 1.56 5.77
N GLN A 383 -13.67 2.51 5.62
CA GLN A 383 -13.21 3.38 6.70
C GLN A 383 -13.95 4.71 6.71
N LYS A 384 -14.01 5.36 7.88
CA LYS A 384 -14.51 6.73 8.00
C LYS A 384 -13.40 7.73 7.65
N TYR A 385 -13.62 8.53 6.61
CA TYR A 385 -12.76 9.61 6.14
C TYR A 385 -13.57 10.58 5.26
N ALA A 386 -12.98 11.72 4.91
CA ALA A 386 -13.52 12.63 3.90
C ALA A 386 -12.37 13.27 3.10
N THR A 387 -12.43 13.23 1.77
CA THR A 387 -11.51 14.01 0.93
C THR A 387 -11.95 15.47 0.85
N LEU A 388 -11.00 16.40 0.84
CA LEU A 388 -11.26 17.81 0.59
C LEU A 388 -10.88 18.18 -0.85
N LYS A 389 -11.75 18.91 -1.55
CA LYS A 389 -11.51 19.43 -2.91
C LYS A 389 -11.11 18.37 -3.96
N PHE A 390 -11.40 17.10 -3.70
CA PHE A 390 -11.10 16.02 -4.63
C PHE A 390 -12.03 16.11 -5.85
N HIS A 391 -11.51 15.79 -7.03
CA HIS A 391 -12.29 15.88 -8.26
C HIS A 391 -13.42 14.84 -8.30
N ASN A 392 -14.45 15.10 -9.11
CA ASN A 392 -15.54 14.16 -9.36
C ASN A 392 -15.31 13.33 -10.62
N GLU A 393 -14.10 12.81 -10.77
CA GLU A 393 -13.62 11.94 -11.87
C GLU A 393 -12.96 10.68 -11.29
N GLU A 394 -12.58 9.75 -12.17
CA GLU A 394 -11.87 8.53 -11.82
C GLU A 394 -10.64 8.86 -10.94
N PRO A 395 -10.45 8.19 -9.80
CA PRO A 395 -9.42 8.55 -8.81
C PRO A 395 -8.01 8.68 -9.39
N GLU A 396 -7.65 7.82 -10.33
CA GLU A 396 -6.32 7.79 -10.93
C GLU A 396 -6.05 8.95 -11.91
N ARG A 397 -7.09 9.67 -12.37
CA ARG A 397 -6.94 10.88 -13.20
C ARG A 397 -6.46 12.11 -12.43
N LEU A 398 -6.10 11.96 -11.16
CA LEU A 398 -5.51 13.01 -10.35
C LEU A 398 -4.25 13.57 -11.02
N ALA A 399 -4.26 14.87 -11.33
CA ALA A 399 -3.14 15.55 -11.96
C ALA A 399 -1.81 15.33 -11.22
N LEU A 400 -0.69 15.28 -11.95
CA LEU A 400 0.65 14.99 -11.38
C LEU A 400 1.07 15.98 -10.28
N ASN A 401 0.63 17.23 -10.39
CA ASN A 401 0.94 18.31 -9.45
C ASN A 401 -0.11 18.44 -8.32
N SER A 402 -1.11 17.56 -8.28
CA SER A 402 -2.15 17.54 -7.26
C SER A 402 -1.83 16.54 -6.15
N ASP A 403 -2.21 16.94 -4.95
CA ASP A 403 -2.17 16.19 -3.71
C ASP A 403 -3.55 15.62 -3.37
N ILE A 404 -3.58 14.72 -2.38
CA ILE A 404 -4.82 14.18 -1.81
C ILE A 404 -4.93 14.67 -0.36
N ASP A 405 -5.85 15.62 -0.13
CA ASP A 405 -6.22 16.11 1.19
C ASP A 405 -7.28 15.19 1.82
N LEU A 406 -6.91 14.42 2.85
CA LEU A 406 -7.79 13.47 3.53
C LEU A 406 -8.02 13.86 4.99
N ILE A 407 -9.25 14.19 5.35
CA ILE A 407 -9.66 14.26 6.75
C ILE A 407 -9.87 12.84 7.27
N ILE A 408 -9.09 12.46 8.28
CA ILE A 408 -9.02 11.09 8.77
C ILE A 408 -8.65 11.03 10.26
N SER A 409 -9.09 9.99 10.96
CA SER A 409 -8.69 9.75 12.35
C SER A 409 -7.19 9.39 12.45
N SER A 410 -6.56 9.67 13.60
CA SER A 410 -5.14 9.31 13.81
C SER A 410 -4.90 7.80 13.65
N HIS A 411 -5.82 6.96 14.14
CA HIS A 411 -5.72 5.50 14.01
C HIS A 411 -5.75 5.03 12.56
N ASN A 412 -6.66 5.58 11.75
CA ASN A 412 -6.76 5.21 10.33
C ASN A 412 -5.60 5.81 9.52
N ALA A 413 -5.07 6.97 9.90
CA ALA A 413 -3.88 7.55 9.30
C ALA A 413 -2.63 6.65 9.49
N GLU A 414 -2.43 6.12 10.69
CA GLU A 414 -1.32 5.20 10.98
C GLU A 414 -1.46 3.88 10.21
N LYS A 415 -2.68 3.34 10.11
CA LYS A 415 -2.97 2.18 9.24
C LYS A 415 -2.69 2.46 7.77
N MET A 416 -3.03 3.65 7.28
CA MET A 416 -2.75 4.07 5.90
C MET A 416 -1.24 4.17 5.65
N ILE A 417 -0.48 4.80 6.56
CA ILE A 417 0.98 4.89 6.44
C ILE A 417 1.61 3.50 6.40
N LYS A 418 1.19 2.59 7.30
CA LYS A 418 1.68 1.21 7.30
C LYS A 418 1.38 0.50 5.97
N PHE A 419 0.16 0.66 5.46
CA PHE A 419 -0.22 0.11 4.16
C PHE A 419 0.68 0.63 3.04
N LEU A 420 0.92 1.94 2.96
CA LEU A 420 1.76 2.55 1.93
C LEU A 420 3.22 2.07 2.01
N GLN A 421 3.75 1.88 3.22
CA GLN A 421 5.11 1.36 3.43
C GLN A 421 5.26 -0.10 2.98
N GLU A 422 4.18 -0.88 3.00
CA GLU A 422 4.16 -2.30 2.68
C GLU A 422 3.69 -2.60 1.24
N ASN A 423 3.14 -1.61 0.54
CA ASN A 423 2.58 -1.74 -0.82
C ASN A 423 3.69 -2.00 -1.85
N SER A 424 3.40 -2.88 -2.80
CA SER A 424 4.30 -3.36 -3.84
C SER A 424 4.70 -2.32 -4.90
N LEU A 425 3.90 -1.27 -5.12
CA LEU A 425 4.20 -0.19 -6.06
C LEU A 425 5.09 0.91 -5.45
N VAL A 426 5.35 0.85 -4.15
CA VAL A 426 6.01 1.92 -3.40
C VAL A 426 7.48 1.58 -3.14
N LYS A 427 8.38 2.40 -3.67
CA LYS A 427 9.83 2.35 -3.39
C LYS A 427 10.14 2.94 -2.03
N LYS A 428 9.54 4.09 -1.70
CA LYS A 428 9.86 4.84 -0.47
C LYS A 428 8.67 5.68 0.02
N VAL A 429 8.51 5.77 1.34
CA VAL A 429 7.53 6.63 2.01
C VAL A 429 8.23 7.54 3.00
N ASN A 430 8.08 8.84 2.82
CA ASN A 430 8.57 9.86 3.73
C ASN A 430 7.40 10.45 4.51
N VAL A 431 7.44 10.37 5.84
CA VAL A 431 6.35 10.83 6.71
C VAL A 431 6.84 11.99 7.58
N ALA A 432 6.17 13.14 7.47
CA ALA A 432 6.34 14.25 8.39
C ALA A 432 5.11 14.37 9.31
N LYS A 433 5.30 14.08 10.60
CA LYS A 433 4.25 14.14 11.63
C LYS A 433 4.17 15.55 12.22
N LYS A 434 3.12 16.29 11.86
CA LYS A 434 2.76 17.56 12.49
C LYS A 434 1.75 17.31 13.61
N SER A 435 1.46 18.33 14.40
CA SER A 435 0.48 18.23 15.50
C SER A 435 -0.97 18.04 15.03
N PHE A 436 -1.26 18.34 13.76
CA PHE A 436 -2.61 18.35 13.20
C PHE A 436 -2.78 17.47 11.96
N MET A 437 -1.69 16.95 11.38
CA MET A 437 -1.72 16.09 10.21
C MET A 437 -0.44 15.25 10.08
N TYR A 438 -0.50 14.18 9.30
CA TYR A 438 0.67 13.56 8.69
C TYR A 438 0.77 14.02 7.24
N VAL A 439 1.94 14.54 6.85
CA VAL A 439 2.27 14.77 5.44
C VAL A 439 3.05 13.57 4.96
N VAL A 440 2.51 12.85 3.97
CA VAL A 440 3.06 11.60 3.47
C VAL A 440 3.46 11.81 2.01
N ARG A 441 4.76 11.77 1.73
CA ARG A 441 5.31 11.77 0.38
C ARG A 441 5.66 10.35 -0.01
N ILE A 442 5.08 9.87 -1.10
CA ILE A 442 5.24 8.52 -1.60
C ILE A 442 6.00 8.59 -2.92
N ILE A 443 7.01 7.74 -3.06
CA ILE A 443 7.83 7.60 -4.26
C ILE A 443 7.65 6.16 -4.75
N THR A 444 7.20 6.03 -5.99
CA THR A 444 7.00 4.75 -6.67
C THR A 444 8.33 4.22 -7.26
N HIS A 445 8.34 3.00 -7.78
CA HIS A 445 9.55 2.41 -8.39
C HIS A 445 9.97 3.15 -9.66
N ASN A 446 9.00 3.67 -10.43
CA ASN A 446 9.21 4.54 -11.59
C ASN A 446 9.47 6.03 -11.24
N GLN A 447 9.77 6.34 -9.96
CA GLN A 447 10.17 7.67 -9.49
C GLN A 447 9.07 8.76 -9.56
N GLN A 448 7.81 8.38 -9.73
CA GLN A 448 6.69 9.30 -9.61
C GLN A 448 6.40 9.64 -8.14
N ILE A 449 5.96 10.88 -7.88
CA ILE A 449 5.61 11.35 -6.55
C ILE A 449 4.08 11.41 -6.39
N LEU A 450 3.60 10.91 -5.25
CA LEU A 450 2.25 11.15 -4.77
C LEU A 450 2.31 11.74 -3.35
N ASN A 451 1.61 12.85 -3.12
CA ASN A 451 1.55 13.50 -1.82
C ASN A 451 0.15 13.33 -1.19
N LEU A 452 0.11 12.85 0.05
CA LEU A 452 -1.10 12.71 0.85
C LEU A 452 -0.98 13.55 2.11
N ASP A 453 -1.98 14.41 2.36
CA ASP A 453 -2.15 15.13 3.61
C ASP A 453 -3.24 14.42 4.42
N LEU A 454 -2.82 13.67 5.44
CA LEU A 454 -3.72 12.98 6.36
C LEU A 454 -4.05 13.92 7.53
N ILE A 455 -5.11 14.69 7.40
CA ILE A 455 -5.52 15.78 8.28
C ILE A 455 -6.36 15.26 9.45
N GLN A 456 -5.90 15.45 10.68
CA GLN A 456 -6.68 15.16 11.91
C GLN A 456 -7.39 16.41 12.44
N HIS A 457 -6.79 17.59 12.28
CA HIS A 457 -7.34 18.86 12.75
C HIS A 457 -7.16 19.95 11.69
N LEU A 458 -8.23 20.72 11.46
CA LEU A 458 -8.22 21.81 10.47
C LEU A 458 -7.79 23.11 11.15
N LYS A 459 -6.49 23.41 11.05
CA LYS A 459 -5.87 24.55 11.72
C LYS A 459 -5.27 25.54 10.74
N TRP A 460 -5.43 26.83 11.06
CA TRP A 460 -4.64 27.91 10.49
C TRP A 460 -3.72 28.44 11.59
N LYS A 461 -2.41 28.25 11.42
CA LYS A 461 -1.41 28.45 12.48
C LYS A 461 -1.81 27.68 13.74
N ASN A 462 -2.13 28.39 14.82
CA ASN A 462 -2.54 27.84 16.11
C ASN A 462 -4.06 27.80 16.33
N LEU A 463 -4.87 28.26 15.37
CA LEU A 463 -6.32 28.35 15.49
C LEU A 463 -7.00 27.23 14.69
N GLU A 464 -7.83 26.42 15.35
CA GLU A 464 -8.70 25.43 14.72
C GLU A 464 -9.97 26.11 14.19
N PHE A 465 -10.23 26.01 12.89
CA PHE A 465 -11.32 26.75 12.24
C PHE A 465 -12.53 25.88 11.90
N LEU A 466 -12.33 24.56 11.71
CA LEU A 466 -13.38 23.56 11.48
C LEU A 466 -13.12 22.27 12.25
N THR A 467 -14.19 21.53 12.55
CA THR A 467 -14.13 20.26 13.29
C THR A 467 -14.06 19.09 12.31
N ALA A 468 -12.93 18.37 12.28
CA ALA A 468 -12.72 17.23 11.39
C ALA A 468 -13.79 16.11 11.54
N LYS A 469 -14.22 15.83 12.77
CA LYS A 469 -15.24 14.79 13.04
C LYS A 469 -16.59 15.09 12.39
N GLU A 470 -16.99 16.36 12.35
CA GLU A 470 -18.26 16.78 11.75
C GLU A 470 -18.21 16.60 10.23
N ILE A 471 -17.09 16.98 9.60
CA ILE A 471 -16.93 16.83 8.14
C ILE A 471 -16.93 15.35 7.74
N ILE A 472 -16.28 14.48 8.52
CA ILE A 472 -16.36 13.03 8.31
C ILE A 472 -17.81 12.52 8.44
N ARG A 473 -18.59 13.07 9.37
CA ARG A 473 -20.00 12.68 9.57
C ARG A 473 -20.89 13.10 8.41
N HIS A 474 -20.64 14.25 7.81
CA HIS A 474 -21.41 14.77 6.66
C HIS A 474 -20.86 14.33 5.29
N ALA A 475 -19.82 13.48 5.28
CA ALA A 475 -19.23 13.01 4.04
C ALA A 475 -20.22 12.13 3.26
N HIS A 476 -20.24 12.28 1.94
CA HIS A 476 -21.04 11.46 1.03
C HIS A 476 -20.11 10.67 0.11
N ILE A 477 -20.62 9.61 -0.51
CA ILE A 477 -19.87 8.78 -1.45
C ILE A 477 -20.14 9.30 -2.87
N ASN A 478 -19.10 9.59 -3.64
CA ASN A 478 -19.24 9.98 -5.05
C ASN A 478 -19.45 8.76 -5.97
N ARG A 479 -19.65 8.99 -7.28
CA ARG A 479 -19.88 7.92 -8.27
C ARG A 479 -18.73 6.89 -8.41
N PHE A 480 -17.56 7.16 -7.85
CA PHE A 480 -16.39 6.27 -7.87
C PHE A 480 -16.12 5.62 -6.50
N GLY A 481 -17.07 5.72 -5.56
CA GLY A 481 -16.96 5.12 -4.22
C GLY A 481 -16.06 5.89 -3.25
N ILE A 482 -15.72 7.14 -3.54
CA ILE A 482 -14.84 7.96 -2.71
C ILE A 482 -15.68 8.80 -1.75
N LYS A 483 -15.34 8.77 -0.45
CA LYS A 483 -15.97 9.66 0.54
C LYS A 483 -15.46 11.09 0.41
N THR A 484 -16.31 11.99 -0.05
CA THR A 484 -16.05 13.41 -0.25
C THR A 484 -16.73 14.25 0.83
N ALA A 485 -16.08 15.32 1.28
CA ALA A 485 -16.72 16.31 2.14
C ALA A 485 -17.98 16.90 1.47
N SER A 486 -18.99 17.28 2.25
CA SER A 486 -20.18 17.95 1.72
C SER A 486 -19.81 19.24 0.99
N ILE A 487 -20.69 19.70 0.09
CA ILE A 487 -20.48 20.95 -0.66
C ILE A 487 -20.37 22.12 0.33
N GLU A 488 -21.22 22.15 1.36
CA GLU A 488 -21.19 23.17 2.41
C GLU A 488 -19.88 23.16 3.21
N ASP A 489 -19.42 21.98 3.65
CA ASP A 489 -18.18 21.87 4.43
C ASP A 489 -16.96 22.23 3.57
N THR A 490 -17.00 21.87 2.28
CA THR A 490 -15.99 22.27 1.30
C THR A 490 -15.98 23.79 1.10
N ALA A 491 -17.15 24.42 0.96
CA ALA A 491 -17.26 25.87 0.84
C ALA A 491 -16.76 26.60 2.10
N LYS A 492 -17.13 26.13 3.30
CA LYS A 492 -16.63 26.65 4.58
C LYS A 492 -15.11 26.51 4.66
N TYR A 493 -14.56 25.35 4.30
CA TYR A 493 -13.12 25.10 4.29
C TYR A 493 -12.40 26.06 3.35
N LEU A 494 -12.88 26.20 2.11
CA LEU A 494 -12.33 27.11 1.11
C LEU A 494 -12.36 28.56 1.60
N ASN A 495 -13.50 29.03 2.10
CA ASN A 495 -13.65 30.38 2.62
C ASN A 495 -12.63 30.68 3.74
N PHE A 496 -12.58 29.83 4.78
CA PHE A 496 -11.59 30.01 5.85
C PHE A 496 -10.15 29.94 5.34
N PHE A 497 -9.82 28.97 4.48
CA PHE A 497 -8.46 28.75 3.99
C PHE A 497 -7.92 29.96 3.24
N TYR A 498 -8.67 30.50 2.27
CA TYR A 498 -8.22 31.63 1.47
C TYR A 498 -8.23 32.95 2.26
N THR A 499 -9.29 33.21 3.04
CA THR A 499 -9.42 34.41 3.87
C THR A 499 -8.31 34.50 4.92
N LEU A 500 -8.03 33.41 5.65
CA LEU A 500 -7.01 33.42 6.70
C LEU A 500 -5.59 33.52 6.13
N ASN A 501 -5.33 32.95 4.95
CA ASN A 501 -4.06 33.13 4.26
C ASN A 501 -3.92 34.51 3.58
N GLY A 502 -5.01 35.26 3.40
CA GLY A 502 -5.00 36.54 2.70
C GLY A 502 -4.71 36.38 1.20
N SER A 503 -5.15 35.27 0.63
CA SER A 503 -4.99 34.90 -0.78
C SER A 503 -6.33 34.97 -1.51
N THR A 504 -6.31 35.30 -2.81
CA THR A 504 -7.52 35.32 -3.64
C THR A 504 -8.07 33.92 -3.85
N LEU A 505 -9.41 33.79 -3.83
CA LEU A 505 -10.10 32.54 -4.12
C LEU A 505 -10.00 32.25 -5.64
N PRO A 506 -9.47 31.08 -6.06
CA PRO A 506 -9.41 30.71 -7.47
C PRO A 506 -10.79 30.66 -8.12
N GLU A 507 -10.87 31.02 -9.40
CA GLU A 507 -12.13 31.07 -10.18
C GLU A 507 -12.96 29.79 -10.05
N LYS A 508 -12.31 28.62 -10.16
CA LYS A 508 -12.97 27.30 -10.07
C LYS A 508 -13.70 27.05 -8.75
N TYR A 509 -13.40 27.79 -7.68
CA TYR A 509 -14.04 27.65 -6.38
C TYR A 509 -15.02 28.78 -6.05
N LYS A 510 -15.03 29.87 -6.81
CA LYS A 510 -15.88 31.04 -6.52
C LYS A 510 -17.36 30.69 -6.49
N TYR A 511 -17.84 29.97 -7.50
CA TYR A 511 -19.24 29.58 -7.60
C TYR A 511 -19.69 28.76 -6.38
N VAL A 512 -18.91 27.74 -6.00
CA VAL A 512 -19.22 26.89 -4.84
C VAL A 512 -19.26 27.69 -3.55
N VAL A 513 -18.30 28.61 -3.34
CA VAL A 513 -18.26 29.43 -2.12
C VAL A 513 -19.42 30.43 -2.10
N GLN A 514 -19.69 31.14 -3.20
CA GLN A 514 -20.75 32.16 -3.27
C GLN A 514 -22.15 31.57 -3.06
N GLN A 515 -22.41 30.36 -3.57
CA GLN A 515 -23.71 29.69 -3.41
C GLN A 515 -23.96 29.19 -1.98
N ASN A 516 -22.90 28.93 -1.20
CA ASN A 516 -23.02 28.25 0.10
C ASN A 516 -22.60 29.15 1.29
N ILE A 517 -22.07 30.34 1.03
CA ILE A 517 -21.59 31.28 2.05
C ILE A 517 -22.21 32.65 1.77
N SER A 518 -23.12 33.08 2.65
CA SER A 518 -23.88 34.33 2.49
C SER A 518 -23.02 35.59 2.56
N GLU A 519 -21.97 35.60 3.40
CA GLU A 519 -21.05 36.74 3.55
C GLU A 519 -19.59 36.27 3.59
N LEU A 520 -18.75 36.87 2.74
CA LEU A 520 -17.31 36.63 2.73
C LEU A 520 -16.68 37.33 3.94
N ALA A 521 -16.26 36.53 4.92
CA ALA A 521 -15.74 37.04 6.17
C ALA A 521 -14.43 37.84 5.96
N VAL A 522 -14.30 38.97 6.66
CA VAL A 522 -13.05 39.73 6.70
C VAL A 522 -12.04 39.00 7.60
N LYS A 523 -10.77 38.96 7.19
CA LYS A 523 -9.72 38.21 7.92
C LYS A 523 -9.60 38.58 9.40
N SER A 524 -9.62 39.87 9.73
CA SER A 524 -9.48 40.36 11.11
C SER A 524 -10.64 39.91 12.00
N GLU A 525 -11.86 40.01 11.49
CA GLU A 525 -13.08 39.58 12.17
C GLU A 525 -13.13 38.05 12.34
N THR A 526 -12.79 37.31 11.28
CA THR A 526 -12.68 35.86 11.31
C THR A 526 -11.75 35.40 12.44
N ILE A 527 -10.58 36.04 12.58
CA ILE A 527 -9.64 35.71 13.65
C ILE A 527 -10.22 36.01 15.04
N LYS A 528 -10.94 37.13 15.21
CA LYS A 528 -11.60 37.47 16.49
C LYS A 528 -12.62 36.40 16.88
N ILE A 529 -13.48 36.00 15.93
CA ILE A 529 -14.50 34.95 16.13
C ILE A 529 -13.83 33.62 16.49
N LEU A 530 -12.78 33.23 15.75
CA LEU A 530 -12.09 31.96 15.99
C LEU A 530 -11.44 31.91 17.38
N LYS A 531 -10.88 33.01 17.88
CA LYS A 531 -10.28 33.08 19.24
C LYS A 531 -11.30 32.90 20.36
N GLN A 532 -12.58 33.20 20.13
CA GLN A 532 -13.63 33.01 21.13
C GLN A 532 -14.08 31.56 21.27
N LYS A 533 -13.84 30.72 20.25
CA LYS A 533 -14.20 29.29 20.27
C LYS A 533 -13.44 28.53 21.37
N LYS A 534 -14.11 27.56 22.00
CA LYS A 534 -13.57 26.74 23.11
C LYS A 534 -12.24 26.06 22.75
N GLN A 535 -12.07 25.61 21.50
CA GLN A 535 -10.87 24.95 21.00
C GLN A 535 -9.66 25.89 20.87
N ASN A 536 -9.87 27.20 20.93
CA ASN A 536 -8.88 28.23 20.59
C ASN A 536 -8.63 29.25 21.70
N ARG A 537 -9.13 29.02 22.92
CA ARG A 537 -8.98 29.94 24.06
C ARG A 537 -8.24 29.30 25.24
N GLY A 538 -7.71 30.12 26.14
CA GLY A 538 -7.02 29.70 27.37
C GLY A 538 -5.85 28.75 27.10
N LEU A 539 -5.77 27.65 27.84
CA LEU A 539 -4.71 26.63 27.73
C LEU A 539 -4.62 26.01 26.32
N SER A 540 -5.75 25.85 25.62
CA SER A 540 -5.76 25.31 24.26
C SER A 540 -5.05 26.23 23.27
N PHE A 541 -5.21 27.55 23.41
CA PHE A 541 -4.50 28.52 22.59
C PHE A 541 -2.98 28.41 22.79
N PHE A 542 -2.54 28.38 24.05
CA PHE A 542 -1.12 28.29 24.39
C PHE A 542 -0.51 26.98 23.87
N ARG A 543 -1.18 25.84 24.12
CA ARG A 543 -0.79 24.52 23.61
C ARG A 543 -0.69 24.52 22.09
N ASN A 544 -1.71 25.02 21.38
CA ASN A 544 -1.69 25.07 19.92
C ASN A 544 -0.59 26.00 19.38
N THR A 545 -0.24 27.05 20.12
CA THR A 545 0.82 27.99 19.75
C THR A 545 2.19 27.33 19.85
N LEU A 546 2.48 26.62 20.95
CA LEU A 546 3.71 25.84 21.10
C LEU A 546 3.81 24.76 20.02
N LEU A 547 2.72 24.05 19.75
CA LEU A 547 2.67 23.04 18.69
C LEU A 547 2.92 23.65 17.31
N TYR A 548 2.33 24.80 17.00
CA TYR A 548 2.55 25.50 15.73
C TYR A 548 4.02 25.94 15.56
N ILE A 549 4.64 26.46 16.62
CA ILE A 549 6.07 26.84 16.60
C ILE A 549 6.93 25.60 16.33
N ARG A 550 6.72 24.51 17.08
CA ARG A 550 7.43 23.24 16.87
C ARG A 550 7.26 22.72 15.44
N ASP A 551 6.02 22.69 14.95
CA ASP A 551 5.69 22.15 13.62
C ASP A 551 6.33 22.99 12.49
N SER A 552 6.56 24.30 12.69
CA SER A 552 7.21 25.18 11.72
C SER A 552 8.70 24.87 11.49
N PHE A 553 9.35 24.15 12.42
CA PHE A 553 10.76 23.76 12.34
C PHE A 553 10.96 22.25 12.16
N TYR A 554 9.88 21.49 12.01
CA TYR A 554 9.92 20.02 11.98
C TYR A 554 10.69 19.47 10.76
N GLU A 555 10.43 20.01 9.57
CA GLU A 555 11.00 19.49 8.33
C GLU A 555 11.87 20.55 7.65
N LYS A 556 13.18 20.46 7.86
CA LYS A 556 14.19 21.38 7.31
C LYS A 556 14.28 21.28 5.77
N GLY A 557 14.56 22.41 5.13
CA GLY A 557 14.87 22.50 3.71
C GLY A 557 16.34 22.18 3.43
N PHE A 558 16.80 22.53 2.23
CA PHE A 558 18.20 22.38 1.83
C PHE A 558 18.55 23.36 0.71
N THR A 559 19.85 23.52 0.46
CA THR A 559 20.37 24.37 -0.60
C THR A 559 20.75 23.54 -1.82
N VAL A 560 20.41 24.04 -3.01
CA VAL A 560 20.82 23.51 -4.32
C VAL A 560 21.56 24.61 -5.07
N THR A 561 22.62 24.27 -5.78
CA THR A 561 23.38 25.25 -6.58
C THR A 561 23.46 24.84 -8.04
N PHE A 562 23.42 25.82 -8.93
CA PHE A 562 23.61 25.65 -10.36
C PHE A 562 24.82 26.47 -10.82
N SER A 563 25.84 25.78 -11.31
CA SER A 563 27.07 26.33 -11.90
C SER A 563 27.10 26.07 -13.40
N GLY A 564 27.88 26.86 -14.14
CA GLY A 564 27.95 26.76 -15.60
C GLY A 564 28.36 28.08 -16.23
N VAL A 565 28.88 28.02 -17.45
CA VAL A 565 29.18 29.23 -18.25
C VAL A 565 27.88 29.93 -18.68
N ASP A 566 27.96 31.21 -19.05
CA ASP A 566 26.80 31.92 -19.60
C ASP A 566 26.48 31.34 -20.99
N GLY A 567 25.19 31.11 -21.27
CA GLY A 567 24.75 30.36 -22.47
C GLY A 567 24.48 28.86 -22.25
N ALA A 568 24.89 28.29 -21.12
CA ALA A 568 24.63 26.87 -20.78
C ALA A 568 23.16 26.54 -20.41
N GLY A 569 22.23 27.50 -20.45
CA GLY A 569 20.80 27.28 -20.18
C GLY A 569 20.39 27.25 -18.70
N LYS A 570 21.26 27.69 -17.78
CA LYS A 570 21.01 27.65 -16.32
C LYS A 570 19.70 28.27 -15.88
N SER A 571 19.40 29.50 -16.31
CA SER A 571 18.21 30.23 -15.83
C SER A 571 16.91 29.52 -16.21
N THR A 572 16.86 28.91 -17.40
CA THR A 572 15.73 28.08 -17.83
C THR A 572 15.58 26.87 -16.91
N VAL A 573 16.65 26.11 -16.67
CA VAL A 573 16.64 24.95 -15.78
C VAL A 573 16.22 25.34 -14.35
N ILE A 574 16.74 26.44 -13.81
CA ILE A 574 16.40 26.88 -12.45
C ILE A 574 14.91 27.22 -12.31
N ASN A 575 14.32 27.88 -13.31
CA ASN A 575 12.90 28.23 -13.29
C ASN A 575 12.03 26.97 -13.30
N GLU A 576 12.31 26.03 -14.21
CA GLU A 576 11.58 24.76 -14.31
C GLU A 576 11.75 23.90 -13.04
N VAL A 577 12.98 23.76 -12.54
CA VAL A 577 13.25 23.03 -11.29
C VAL A 577 12.55 23.70 -10.10
N SER A 578 12.54 25.03 -10.04
CA SER A 578 11.80 25.75 -9.00
C SER A 578 10.33 25.38 -9.03
N GLU A 579 9.71 25.41 -10.21
CA GLU A 579 8.31 25.06 -10.38
C GLU A 579 8.03 23.59 -10.02
N LEU A 580 8.87 22.66 -10.48
CA LEU A 580 8.75 21.23 -10.17
C LEU A 580 8.89 20.96 -8.66
N ILE A 581 9.81 21.64 -7.97
CA ILE A 581 9.97 21.51 -6.51
C ILE A 581 8.76 22.08 -5.78
N GLU A 582 8.25 23.25 -6.20
CA GLU A 582 7.10 23.87 -5.55
C GLU A 582 5.82 23.05 -5.75
N LYS A 583 5.59 22.54 -6.96
CA LYS A 583 4.37 21.81 -7.33
C LYS A 583 4.42 20.32 -6.94
N ARG A 584 5.48 19.60 -7.29
CA ARG A 584 5.58 18.14 -7.07
C ARG A 584 6.19 17.80 -5.71
N TYR A 585 7.29 18.45 -5.34
CA TYR A 585 7.95 18.21 -4.04
C TYR A 585 7.26 18.96 -2.88
N ARG A 586 6.35 19.90 -3.19
CA ARG A 586 5.53 20.70 -2.25
C ARG A 586 6.37 21.45 -1.23
N ARG A 587 7.46 22.08 -1.68
CA ARG A 587 8.30 22.93 -0.83
C ARG A 587 8.48 24.31 -1.45
N PRO A 588 8.30 25.39 -0.66
CA PRO A 588 8.51 26.74 -1.16
C PRO A 588 9.98 26.94 -1.55
N VAL A 589 10.20 27.54 -2.70
CA VAL A 589 11.54 27.79 -3.22
C VAL A 589 11.93 29.25 -3.01
N LYS A 590 13.21 29.47 -2.73
CA LYS A 590 13.82 30.80 -2.79
C LYS A 590 15.02 30.76 -3.72
N VAL A 591 14.92 31.44 -4.86
CA VAL A 591 16.05 31.65 -5.76
C VAL A 591 16.90 32.83 -5.27
N LEU A 592 18.21 32.61 -5.22
CA LEU A 592 19.24 33.60 -4.95
C LEU A 592 20.26 33.59 -6.07
N ARG A 593 20.87 34.74 -6.36
CA ARG A 593 21.92 34.86 -7.38
C ARG A 593 23.27 35.09 -6.73
N HIS A 594 24.28 34.36 -7.19
CA HIS A 594 25.68 34.40 -6.75
C HIS A 594 25.87 34.10 -5.26
N ARG A 595 25.43 34.98 -4.37
CA ARG A 595 25.80 34.99 -2.95
C ARG A 595 24.63 35.44 -2.04
N PRO A 596 24.72 35.23 -0.72
CA PRO A 596 23.69 35.64 0.24
C PRO A 596 23.29 37.13 0.16
N SER A 597 24.19 37.99 -0.34
CA SER A 597 23.93 39.40 -0.64
C SER A 597 23.59 40.23 0.60
N LEU A 598 24.25 39.94 1.74
CA LEU A 598 24.22 40.82 2.91
C LEU A 598 25.03 42.08 2.64
N LEU A 599 26.19 41.91 2.00
CA LEU A 599 27.06 43.00 1.59
C LEU A 599 26.82 43.35 0.11
N PRO A 600 26.63 44.64 -0.23
CA PRO A 600 26.42 45.05 -1.61
C PRO A 600 27.70 44.81 -2.45
N ILE A 601 27.57 44.77 -3.77
CA ILE A 601 28.73 44.65 -4.67
C ILE A 601 29.62 45.87 -4.47
N LEU A 602 30.95 45.72 -4.55
CA LEU A 602 31.88 46.82 -4.28
C LEU A 602 31.62 48.07 -5.12
N SER A 603 31.14 47.90 -6.36
CA SER A 603 30.74 48.99 -7.25
C SER A 603 29.59 49.85 -6.70
N VAL A 604 28.73 49.30 -5.83
CA VAL A 604 27.62 50.03 -5.19
C VAL A 604 28.14 51.08 -4.22
N TRP A 605 29.22 50.78 -3.49
CA TRP A 605 29.84 51.74 -2.57
C TRP A 605 30.46 52.93 -3.31
N THR A 606 30.94 52.72 -4.53
CA THR A 606 31.61 53.76 -5.33
C THR A 606 30.68 54.51 -6.28
N LYS A 607 29.63 53.85 -6.81
CA LYS A 607 28.78 54.39 -7.89
C LYS A 607 27.28 54.47 -7.54
N GLY A 608 26.90 54.06 -6.33
CA GLY A 608 25.49 53.94 -5.96
C GLY A 608 24.79 52.71 -6.56
N LYS A 609 23.62 52.36 -6.02
CA LYS A 609 22.94 51.07 -6.27
C LYS A 609 22.38 50.93 -7.68
N GLN A 610 21.89 52.03 -8.27
CA GLN A 610 21.21 52.03 -9.56
C GLN A 610 22.22 51.92 -10.72
N GLN A 611 23.25 52.78 -10.70
CA GLN A 611 24.30 52.79 -11.72
C GLN A 611 25.20 51.54 -11.65
N ALA A 612 25.49 51.02 -10.46
CA ALA A 612 26.21 49.75 -10.32
C ALA A 612 25.42 48.54 -10.83
N HIS A 613 24.08 48.61 -10.86
CA HIS A 613 23.24 47.55 -11.40
C HIS A 613 23.23 47.60 -12.94
N GLU A 614 23.04 48.79 -13.52
CA GLU A 614 23.11 49.01 -14.97
C GLU A 614 24.48 48.62 -15.54
N ASP A 615 25.57 49.03 -14.89
CA ASP A 615 26.93 48.64 -15.27
C ASP A 615 27.12 47.12 -15.24
N ALA A 616 26.63 46.45 -14.19
CA ALA A 616 26.77 45.00 -14.05
C ALA A 616 25.94 44.20 -15.08
N VAL A 617 24.84 44.77 -15.57
CA VAL A 617 24.00 44.17 -16.63
C VAL A 617 24.60 44.40 -18.01
N ASN A 618 25.20 45.57 -18.25
CA ASN A 618 25.71 45.97 -19.56
C ASN A 618 27.17 45.57 -19.81
N SER A 619 27.95 45.29 -18.77
CA SER A 619 29.35 44.86 -18.92
C SER A 619 29.48 43.38 -19.28
N LEU A 620 30.35 43.06 -20.24
CA LEU A 620 30.73 41.67 -20.51
C LEU A 620 31.45 41.05 -19.29
N PRO A 621 31.26 39.74 -19.02
CA PRO A 621 31.96 39.06 -17.95
C PRO A 621 33.47 39.07 -18.18
N ARG A 622 34.25 39.02 -17.08
CA ARG A 622 35.74 39.00 -17.08
C ARG A 622 36.45 40.26 -17.62
N GLN A 623 35.81 41.43 -17.67
CA GLN A 623 36.49 42.69 -18.04
C GLN A 623 37.34 43.33 -16.92
N GLY A 624 37.52 42.64 -15.79
CA GLY A 624 38.31 43.12 -14.67
C GLY A 624 39.80 43.25 -15.00
N LYS A 625 40.38 44.44 -14.79
CA LYS A 625 41.82 44.71 -15.03
C LYS A 625 42.71 44.51 -13.79
N ASN A 626 42.19 43.93 -12.70
CA ASN A 626 42.95 43.81 -11.46
C ASN A 626 44.04 42.75 -11.56
N LYS A 627 45.30 43.18 -11.43
CA LYS A 627 46.47 42.30 -11.39
C LYS A 627 47.15 42.27 -10.02
N ASN A 628 46.70 43.09 -9.07
CA ASN A 628 47.33 43.20 -7.75
C ASN A 628 46.82 42.12 -6.79
N TYR A 629 47.74 41.37 -6.19
CA TYR A 629 47.45 40.29 -5.24
C TYR A 629 46.74 40.79 -3.98
N LEU A 630 47.21 41.88 -3.37
CA LEU A 630 46.60 42.44 -2.15
C LEU A 630 45.17 42.91 -2.43
N SER A 631 44.95 43.59 -3.57
CA SER A 631 43.62 44.02 -3.98
C SER A 631 42.69 42.82 -4.25
N SER A 632 43.20 41.78 -4.90
CA SER A 632 42.46 40.52 -5.14
C SER A 632 42.10 39.82 -3.83
N PHE A 633 43.03 39.75 -2.88
CA PHE A 633 42.80 39.15 -1.56
C PHE A 633 41.78 39.93 -0.73
N LEU A 634 41.82 41.27 -0.75
CA LEU A 634 40.82 42.10 -0.07
C LEU A 634 39.43 41.96 -0.71
N ARG A 635 39.33 41.92 -2.05
CA ARG A 635 38.06 41.66 -2.75
C ARG A 635 37.51 40.27 -2.43
N PHE A 636 38.38 39.25 -2.42
CA PHE A 636 38.01 37.90 -2.01
C PHE A 636 37.53 37.89 -0.56
N SER A 637 38.27 38.47 0.37
CA SER A 637 37.91 38.54 1.79
C SER A 637 36.56 39.24 2.01
N TYR A 638 36.30 40.32 1.28
CA TYR A 638 35.02 41.03 1.32
C TYR A 638 33.86 40.13 0.89
N TYR A 639 33.95 39.48 -0.28
CA TYR A 639 32.89 38.59 -0.75
C TYR A 639 32.81 37.29 0.05
N TYR A 640 33.92 36.77 0.54
CA TYR A 640 33.98 35.59 1.38
C TYR A 640 33.29 35.83 2.73
N THR A 641 33.44 37.02 3.30
CA THR A 641 32.72 37.43 4.53
C THR A 641 31.20 37.38 4.33
N ASP A 642 30.70 37.75 3.15
CA ASP A 642 29.28 37.63 2.80
C ASP A 642 28.80 36.16 2.81
N TYR A 643 29.62 35.20 2.36
CA TYR A 643 29.30 33.77 2.51
C TYR A 643 29.38 33.30 3.95
N MET A 644 30.45 33.66 4.66
CA MET A 644 30.73 33.23 6.04
C MET A 644 29.61 33.60 7.00
N ILE A 645 29.09 34.83 6.91
CA ILE A 645 27.98 35.31 7.74
C ILE A 645 26.63 34.96 7.10
N GLY A 646 26.52 35.17 5.79
CA GLY A 646 25.28 34.97 5.04
C GLY A 646 24.75 33.55 5.07
N GLN A 647 25.61 32.53 5.10
CA GLN A 647 25.17 31.14 5.21
C GLN A 647 24.27 30.90 6.43
N PHE A 648 24.58 31.50 7.59
CA PHE A 648 23.77 31.35 8.80
C PHE A 648 22.45 32.08 8.66
N ILE A 649 22.44 33.28 8.08
CA ILE A 649 21.20 34.03 7.83
C ILE A 649 20.29 33.25 6.89
N ILE A 650 20.82 32.70 5.79
CA ILE A 650 20.06 31.84 4.87
C ILE A 650 19.56 30.58 5.59
N TYR A 651 20.40 29.97 6.43
CA TYR A 651 20.03 28.80 7.22
C TYR A 651 18.83 29.05 8.15
N PHE A 652 18.92 30.06 9.01
CA PHE A 652 17.85 30.39 9.96
C PHE A 652 16.60 30.97 9.28
N LYS A 653 16.78 31.79 8.24
CA LYS A 653 15.67 32.48 7.56
C LYS A 653 14.85 31.53 6.68
N TYR A 654 15.52 30.62 5.97
CA TYR A 654 14.90 29.80 4.92
C TYR A 654 14.98 28.30 5.23
N ILE A 655 16.18 27.75 5.48
CA ILE A 655 16.39 26.29 5.60
C ILE A 655 15.67 25.70 6.80
N LEU A 656 15.82 26.29 8.00
CA LEU A 656 15.14 25.81 9.20
C LEU A 656 13.61 25.85 9.10
N ARG A 657 13.06 26.74 8.25
CA ARG A 657 11.63 26.87 7.98
C ARG A 657 11.15 26.00 6.82
N GLY A 658 11.97 25.06 6.36
CA GLY A 658 11.58 24.10 5.33
C GLY A 658 11.63 24.60 3.89
N LYS A 659 12.21 25.79 3.64
CA LYS A 659 12.33 26.31 2.26
C LYS A 659 13.55 25.71 1.55
N ILE A 660 13.42 25.43 0.26
CA ILE A 660 14.54 25.02 -0.59
C ILE A 660 15.14 26.28 -1.21
N VAL A 661 16.46 26.43 -1.13
CA VAL A 661 17.17 27.59 -1.67
C VAL A 661 17.92 27.18 -2.93
N LEU A 662 17.59 27.79 -4.06
CA LEU A 662 18.30 27.55 -5.33
C LEU A 662 19.26 28.72 -5.59
N TYR A 663 20.53 28.41 -5.82
CA TYR A 663 21.54 29.39 -6.20
C TYR A 663 21.79 29.34 -7.71
N ASP A 664 21.53 30.46 -8.39
CA ASP A 664 22.06 30.75 -9.73
C ASP A 664 23.48 31.30 -9.56
N ARG A 665 24.46 30.41 -9.70
CA ARG A 665 25.88 30.57 -9.30
C ARG A 665 26.10 30.57 -7.80
N TYR A 666 27.26 30.08 -7.39
CA TYR A 666 27.64 29.91 -5.99
C TYR A 666 29.15 30.10 -5.80
N TYR A 667 29.70 29.65 -4.68
CA TYR A 667 31.11 29.76 -4.32
C TYR A 667 32.08 29.11 -5.35
N PHE A 668 31.62 28.14 -6.13
CA PHE A 668 32.44 27.46 -7.14
C PHE A 668 33.02 28.42 -8.19
N ASP A 669 32.34 29.54 -8.46
CA ASP A 669 32.84 30.58 -9.35
C ASP A 669 34.16 31.19 -8.83
N PHE A 670 34.42 31.25 -7.52
CA PHE A 670 35.72 31.71 -7.01
C PHE A 670 36.85 30.71 -7.22
N ILE A 671 36.53 29.43 -7.34
CA ILE A 671 37.51 28.36 -7.53
C ILE A 671 37.82 28.21 -9.03
N ALA A 672 36.78 28.12 -9.87
CA ALA A 672 36.92 27.84 -11.30
C ALA A 672 36.88 29.10 -12.20
N ASP A 673 36.26 30.20 -11.78
CA ASP A 673 36.09 31.43 -12.59
C ASP A 673 36.39 32.72 -11.81
N SER A 674 37.50 32.74 -11.07
CA SER A 674 37.84 33.87 -10.16
C SER A 674 37.93 35.21 -10.89
N ARG A 675 38.33 35.20 -12.18
CA ARG A 675 38.46 36.37 -13.04
C ARG A 675 37.14 37.13 -13.21
N ARG A 676 36.00 36.45 -13.14
CA ARG A 676 34.68 37.09 -13.22
C ARG A 676 34.44 38.07 -12.08
N SER A 677 34.97 37.77 -10.89
CA SER A 677 34.87 38.65 -9.73
C SER A 677 36.04 39.64 -9.62
N ASN A 678 36.87 39.76 -10.66
CA ASN A 678 38.07 40.59 -10.70
C ASN A 678 39.07 40.23 -9.58
N ILE A 679 39.19 38.92 -9.30
CA ILE A 679 40.06 38.32 -8.28
C ILE A 679 41.06 37.37 -8.95
N GLN A 680 42.33 37.53 -8.59
CA GLN A 680 43.40 36.61 -8.95
C GLN A 680 44.08 36.12 -7.66
N ILE A 681 43.63 34.95 -7.18
CA ILE A 681 44.20 34.25 -6.02
C ILE A 681 44.49 32.79 -6.39
N PRO A 682 45.44 32.11 -5.74
CA PRO A 682 45.67 30.69 -5.92
C PRO A 682 44.39 29.88 -5.61
N SER A 683 44.09 28.89 -6.45
CA SER A 683 42.87 28.07 -6.32
C SER A 683 42.77 27.38 -4.96
N TYR A 684 43.89 26.94 -4.37
CA TYR A 684 43.90 26.32 -3.05
C TYR A 684 43.37 27.22 -1.93
N VAL A 685 43.56 28.56 -2.04
CA VAL A 685 43.04 29.51 -1.05
C VAL A 685 41.50 29.56 -1.12
N ALA A 686 40.97 29.63 -2.34
CA ALA A 686 39.53 29.56 -2.56
C ALA A 686 38.96 28.19 -2.14
N GLU A 687 39.59 27.08 -2.52
CA GLU A 687 39.17 25.74 -2.10
C GLU A 687 39.15 25.58 -0.57
N THR A 688 40.18 26.08 0.13
CA THR A 688 40.24 26.04 1.60
C THR A 688 39.08 26.82 2.22
N GLY A 689 38.77 28.00 1.68
CA GLY A 689 37.62 28.79 2.12
C GLY A 689 36.30 28.04 1.97
N TYR A 690 36.14 27.22 0.92
CA TYR A 690 34.94 26.41 0.75
C TYR A 690 34.73 25.44 1.91
N HIS A 691 35.78 24.83 2.47
CA HIS A 691 35.68 23.85 3.57
C HIS A 691 35.05 24.41 4.84
N LEU A 692 35.12 25.73 5.06
CA LEU A 692 34.51 26.41 6.21
C LEU A 692 33.03 26.79 5.98
N LEU A 693 32.50 26.58 4.78
CA LEU A 693 31.11 26.87 4.44
C LEU A 693 30.21 25.64 4.63
N LEU A 694 28.96 25.90 5.03
CA LEU A 694 27.86 24.93 5.01
C LEU A 694 27.63 24.45 3.58
N LYS A 695 27.96 23.19 3.34
CA LYS A 695 27.90 22.59 2.00
C LYS A 695 26.45 22.55 1.50
N PRO A 696 26.16 23.11 0.30
CA PRO A 696 24.88 22.87 -0.35
C PRO A 696 24.69 21.38 -0.60
N LYS A 697 23.47 20.87 -0.43
CA LYS A 697 23.20 19.42 -0.47
C LYS A 697 23.33 18.84 -1.88
N PHE A 698 22.95 19.64 -2.89
CA PHE A 698 22.99 19.27 -4.30
C PHE A 698 23.66 20.38 -5.10
N ASN A 699 24.61 20.01 -5.94
CA ASN A 699 25.38 20.95 -6.73
C ASN A 699 25.41 20.43 -8.17
N PHE A 700 24.84 21.19 -9.10
CA PHE A 700 24.74 20.83 -10.52
C PHE A 700 25.59 21.78 -11.36
N PHE A 701 26.52 21.23 -12.13
CA PHE A 701 27.28 21.95 -13.14
C PHE A 701 26.67 21.66 -14.52
N LEU A 702 26.09 22.67 -15.15
CA LEU A 702 25.47 22.58 -16.47
C LEU A 702 26.48 23.01 -17.54
N TYR A 703 26.73 22.13 -18.51
CA TYR A 703 27.57 22.41 -19.67
C TYR A 703 26.87 22.03 -20.97
N ALA A 704 27.38 22.49 -22.10
CA ALA A 704 26.93 22.15 -23.44
C ALA A 704 28.11 22.36 -24.40
N ASP A 705 27.96 21.96 -25.67
CA ASP A 705 29.01 22.18 -26.67
C ASP A 705 29.39 23.68 -26.79
N PRO A 706 30.68 24.02 -26.87
CA PRO A 706 31.13 25.40 -26.94
C PRO A 706 30.51 26.18 -28.11
N GLU A 707 30.34 25.55 -29.27
CA GLU A 707 29.65 26.12 -30.44
C GLU A 707 28.20 26.50 -30.13
N ARG A 708 27.49 25.64 -29.39
CA ARG A 708 26.11 25.87 -28.97
C ARG A 708 26.00 26.95 -27.90
N ILE A 709 27.01 27.10 -27.04
CA ILE A 709 27.08 28.19 -26.06
C ILE A 709 27.31 29.52 -26.77
N LEU A 710 28.26 29.58 -27.70
CA LEU A 710 28.58 30.77 -28.49
C LEU A 710 27.41 31.23 -29.36
N SER A 711 26.63 30.30 -29.92
CA SER A 711 25.42 30.64 -30.69
C SER A 711 24.31 31.23 -29.82
N ARG A 712 24.19 30.79 -28.55
CA ARG A 712 23.23 31.33 -27.59
C ARG A 712 23.65 32.69 -27.02
N LYS A 713 24.92 32.83 -26.64
CA LYS A 713 25.49 34.04 -26.04
C LYS A 713 26.97 34.19 -26.39
N ARG A 714 27.31 35.26 -27.12
CA ARG A 714 28.71 35.60 -27.49
C ARG A 714 29.40 36.44 -26.41
N GLU A 715 29.48 35.92 -25.18
CA GLU A 715 30.08 36.62 -24.04
C GLU A 715 31.54 36.19 -23.74
N LEU A 716 31.96 35.01 -24.21
CA LEU A 716 33.29 34.40 -23.96
C LEU A 716 33.89 33.85 -25.26
N SER A 717 35.22 33.65 -25.31
CA SER A 717 35.88 32.94 -26.42
C SER A 717 35.66 31.43 -26.35
N TYR A 718 35.81 30.74 -27.48
CA TYR A 718 35.75 29.27 -27.56
C TYR A 718 36.68 28.61 -26.54
N ASP A 719 37.96 28.99 -26.52
CA ASP A 719 38.96 28.46 -25.59
C ASP A 719 38.58 28.71 -24.13
N SER A 720 38.05 29.90 -23.82
CA SER A 720 37.59 30.21 -22.46
C SER A 720 36.44 29.32 -22.00
N ILE A 721 35.55 28.92 -22.92
CA ILE A 721 34.44 28.01 -22.63
C ILE A 721 34.97 26.59 -22.39
N CYS A 722 35.90 26.12 -23.22
CA CYS A 722 36.54 24.81 -23.06
C CYS A 722 37.31 24.71 -21.74
N ASP A 723 38.12 25.72 -21.43
CA ASP A 723 38.91 25.80 -20.18
C ASP A 723 37.99 25.79 -18.96
N LEU A 724 36.98 26.65 -18.94
CA LEU A 724 36.02 26.72 -17.83
C LEU A 724 35.28 25.41 -17.65
N THR A 725 34.83 24.80 -18.73
CA THR A 725 34.10 23.53 -18.68
C THR A 725 34.98 22.43 -18.09
N THR A 726 36.23 22.38 -18.51
CA THR A 726 37.23 21.44 -17.97
C THR A 726 37.47 21.67 -16.47
N GLU A 727 37.67 22.91 -16.05
CA GLU A 727 37.96 23.24 -14.65
C GLU A 727 36.77 22.97 -13.72
N TYR A 728 35.55 23.32 -14.13
CA TYR A 728 34.33 22.97 -13.36
C TYR A 728 34.14 21.45 -13.28
N SER A 729 34.32 20.72 -14.37
CA SER A 729 34.18 19.26 -14.38
C SER A 729 35.18 18.58 -13.46
N LYS A 730 36.46 19.00 -13.50
CA LYS A 730 37.50 18.51 -12.57
C LYS A 730 37.14 18.80 -11.12
N LEU A 731 36.70 20.03 -10.83
CA LEU A 731 36.32 20.45 -9.48
C LEU A 731 35.15 19.62 -8.94
N PHE A 732 34.08 19.45 -9.72
CA PHE A 732 32.90 18.70 -9.30
C PHE A 732 33.21 17.22 -9.10
N SER A 733 34.01 16.61 -10.00
CA SER A 733 34.47 15.22 -9.83
C SER A 733 35.32 15.03 -8.59
N LYS A 734 36.21 15.99 -8.28
CA LYS A 734 37.04 15.98 -7.06
C LYS A 734 36.16 16.07 -5.81
N LEU A 735 35.21 16.99 -5.78
CA LEU A 735 34.34 17.21 -4.61
C LEU A 735 33.35 16.06 -4.39
N ASP A 736 32.80 15.44 -5.44
CA ASP A 736 31.89 14.29 -5.32
C ASP A 736 32.57 13.09 -4.65
N LYS A 737 33.86 12.88 -4.93
CA LYS A 737 34.67 11.82 -4.30
C LYS A 737 34.99 12.09 -2.83
N GLN A 738 34.94 13.34 -2.38
CA GLN A 738 35.33 13.73 -1.02
C GLN A 738 34.21 13.58 0.01
N ASP A 739 32.95 13.81 -0.38
CA ASP A 739 31.81 13.75 0.55
C ASP A 739 30.60 13.06 -0.09
N GLN A 740 30.35 11.81 0.29
CA GLN A 740 29.22 11.04 -0.21
C GLN A 740 27.86 11.60 0.23
N ASN A 741 27.81 12.44 1.28
CA ASN A 741 26.58 13.07 1.75
C ASN A 741 26.19 14.29 0.92
N VAL A 742 27.05 14.81 0.06
CA VAL A 742 26.77 15.93 -0.82
C VAL A 742 26.89 15.46 -2.26
N LYS A 743 25.99 15.90 -3.13
CA LYS A 743 26.03 15.51 -4.54
C LYS A 743 26.62 16.62 -5.40
N TYR A 744 27.62 16.28 -6.20
CA TYR A 744 28.21 17.16 -7.21
C TYR A 744 28.12 16.48 -8.57
N LEU A 745 27.25 16.98 -9.44
CA LEU A 745 26.98 16.36 -10.74
C LEU A 745 27.23 17.32 -11.88
N SER A 746 27.97 16.86 -12.88
CA SER A 746 28.13 17.54 -14.17
C SER A 746 27.09 16.99 -15.14
N ILE A 747 26.26 17.84 -15.72
CA ILE A 747 25.15 17.46 -16.61
C ILE A 747 25.28 18.22 -17.93
N GLU A 748 25.30 17.46 -19.01
CA GLU A 748 25.25 18.01 -20.36
C GLU A 748 23.82 18.44 -20.70
N ASN A 749 23.60 19.74 -20.85
CA ASN A 749 22.29 20.34 -21.05
C ASN A 749 21.94 20.44 -22.55
N ASN A 750 21.81 19.28 -23.19
CA ASN A 750 21.39 19.19 -24.59
C ASN A 750 19.88 19.11 -24.76
N ASP A 751 19.22 18.38 -23.86
CA ASP A 751 17.77 18.23 -23.76
C ASP A 751 17.30 18.65 -22.36
N LEU A 752 16.31 19.54 -22.32
CA LEU A 752 15.81 20.13 -21.08
C LEU A 752 15.12 19.07 -20.22
N ASN A 753 14.29 18.21 -20.81
CA ASN A 753 13.52 17.22 -20.06
C ASN A 753 14.44 16.20 -19.37
N THR A 754 15.40 15.67 -20.11
CA THR A 754 16.43 14.76 -19.57
C THR A 754 17.22 15.42 -18.43
N THR A 755 17.58 16.69 -18.59
CA THR A 755 18.28 17.46 -17.54
C THR A 755 17.42 17.62 -16.28
N LEU A 756 16.13 17.97 -16.44
CA LEU A 756 15.19 18.10 -15.34
C LEU A 756 14.96 16.78 -14.62
N ASP A 757 14.84 15.68 -15.36
CA ASP A 757 14.66 14.34 -14.80
C ASP A 757 15.87 13.92 -13.98
N ILE A 758 17.10 14.10 -14.49
CA ILE A 758 18.33 13.82 -13.73
C ILE A 758 18.36 14.60 -12.41
N ILE A 759 18.06 15.91 -12.45
CA ILE A 759 18.06 16.78 -11.27
C ILE A 759 17.00 16.32 -10.25
N MET A 760 15.76 16.13 -10.70
CA MET A 760 14.66 15.76 -9.81
C MET A 760 14.87 14.38 -9.21
N ASN A 761 15.30 13.40 -10.02
CA ASN A 761 15.60 12.04 -9.55
C ASN A 761 16.72 12.06 -8.51
N THR A 762 17.80 12.83 -8.73
CA THR A 762 18.87 13.00 -7.73
C THR A 762 18.33 13.53 -6.39
N ILE A 763 17.44 14.52 -6.44
CA ILE A 763 16.83 15.10 -5.24
C ILE A 763 15.94 14.06 -4.52
N ILE A 764 15.11 13.35 -5.27
CA ILE A 764 14.12 12.37 -4.78
C ILE A 764 14.80 11.13 -4.18
N GLU A 765 15.85 10.59 -4.82
CA GLU A 765 16.52 9.40 -4.31
C GLU A 765 17.28 9.67 -3.02
N THR A 766 17.89 10.85 -2.92
CA THR A 766 18.71 11.24 -1.76
C THR A 766 17.88 11.68 -0.56
N LYS A 767 16.63 12.15 -0.76
CA LYS A 767 15.75 12.67 0.30
C LYS A 767 14.44 11.94 0.39
#